data_AF-A0A944S0P7-F1
#
_entry.id   AF-A0A944S0P7-F1
#
_cell.length_a   1.000
_cell.length_b   1.000
_cell.length_c   1.000
_cell.angle_alpha   90.00
_cell.angle_beta   90.00
_cell.angle_gamma   90.00
#
_symmetry.space_group_name_H-M   'P 1'
#
loop_
_entity.id
_entity.type
_entity.pdbx_description
1 polymer ?
#
loop_
_entity_poly.entity_id
_entity_poly.type
_entity_poly.pdbx_seq_one_letter_code
_entity_poly.pdbx_strand_id
1 'polypeptide(L)'
;MIDWSTQEPFGRHWPAQVVWQDLTEPRAWPSVMDVVVDGGPSEQGQLICGQLDGGRIAYVTDLQPGQLRHYHLNQLQQADTQAVCAQGLLSRDGDGDITIGRQHATPTDPAPGAGLQLAWEDAEPAAAVRALCRADGSWARISNQWQGCDVARRNDEVLADGPVLSRLSQRFTLGDGTSVQLTWEIDVVSKAIRLDIAADRSLDAELVFNLGDVCVPQIAYWRPHSPRAWRGERGSSHNRQIYRIPGGRQSGDEIEIGPFYNWARDAASFWTCWGQETTSSLYVGWVRPSLTHLPDGLRRLRLVSASGSPGQAGQVDLHIPIQRGHFRIALAVTERPGAPEPGTCELDLTGPGNELDALHTRLNGPDLDDLQRMDLESPAASSRGFPRLWLGDSDVPDVRQKLASWPWLHERYVDHVDDEILDSTQRPDLTLRGSPAVLGQDPAGAYLISGDSARAETALSQLTVTLDDMVDMLLDYGPSIDDALGIGIARRWRALILNLDLVLGAEVVSSAERAEILRRLAFIAEVQSTDDAWPANDSGIPRGNQNFHPDVVSVRGLAAALLEDHRRQDAWLGVAVEEMAAFLERYHLPSGACLESATYQLVCLGYALQLHAAAVRRGHGGLVELPVFRHAFEFLAATQTPIDDRCGYRMLPTLGHVTVYAWCQTLQAYFAWAAKATAGTPFSQRMMRAWQRGGGHVVSLHDYRQDNIWSQPLLMLDRELPVAADDDDLKQSRMFEGLGAALRTRHADGSEGFVMAKMGETHGHFDQDEGSFLWYAWGQPLLADFGTQYDPNHHAHPWLHNRISFDHKADEAPRDGKCVAGYLSDGVDYLCGEVVVRSQFFHGEWPDRDPDYDMRQAGDPWDLPTPQRWRRHLLYLHELEVIVLLDEIDSTLPTDWNLQVHADSVCTGDGSAAFVGRFGVDLDVHLLKPSTPKLSVSGYSHLGFDEPRGAKWWWRGARWTAPDGTRMTAMAEQALTLRAHAEPGQPYFAVLAARRRGSPQAQVEAQGEWGVQITTAAGSATVSTEAPFERWAVDVQTPRGKTSTCVEEEWRQ
;
A
#
# COMPACT_ATOMS: atom_id res chain seq x y z
N MET A 1 -5.23 47.47 -2.18
CA MET A 1 -6.59 46.91 -2.28
C MET A 1 -6.40 45.50 -2.75
N ILE A 2 -7.11 44.54 -2.15
CA ILE A 2 -6.93 43.11 -2.43
C ILE A 2 -8.31 42.60 -2.83
N ASP A 3 -8.40 42.13 -4.06
CA ASP A 3 -9.62 41.61 -4.67
C ASP A 3 -9.38 40.16 -5.08
N TRP A 4 -10.36 39.29 -4.86
CA TRP A 4 -10.31 37.90 -5.28
C TRP A 4 -11.72 37.38 -5.55
N SER A 5 -11.82 36.20 -6.14
CA SER A 5 -13.10 35.56 -6.42
C SER A 5 -13.04 34.06 -6.23
N THR A 6 -14.17 33.46 -5.91
CA THR A 6 -14.31 32.01 -5.78
C THR A 6 -15.55 31.56 -6.53
N GLN A 7 -15.39 30.57 -7.40
CA GLN A 7 -16.47 29.98 -8.19
C GLN A 7 -16.78 28.58 -7.67
N GLU A 8 -18.06 28.24 -7.59
CA GLU A 8 -18.52 26.88 -7.29
C GLU A 8 -18.60 26.08 -8.59
N PRO A 9 -17.82 25.00 -8.74
CA PRO A 9 -17.72 24.30 -10.02
C PRO A 9 -18.46 22.96 -10.08
N PHE A 10 -19.05 22.47 -8.99
CA PHE A 10 -19.57 21.10 -8.88
C PHE A 10 -21.10 21.02 -8.70
N GLY A 11 -21.79 22.15 -8.64
CA GLY A 11 -23.22 22.21 -8.34
C GLY A 11 -23.52 21.90 -6.87
N ARG A 12 -22.57 22.06 -5.97
CA ARG A 12 -22.73 21.77 -4.53
C ARG A 12 -22.98 23.02 -3.70
N HIS A 13 -23.73 22.82 -2.62
CA HIS A 13 -23.90 23.84 -1.59
C HIS A 13 -22.79 23.69 -0.53
N TRP A 14 -21.96 24.73 -0.41
CA TRP A 14 -20.95 24.84 0.62
C TRP A 14 -21.51 25.68 1.78
N PRO A 15 -21.79 25.09 2.95
CA PRO A 15 -22.32 25.82 4.09
C PRO A 15 -21.29 26.84 4.60
N ALA A 16 -21.73 27.76 5.45
CA ALA A 16 -20.88 28.77 6.07
C ALA A 16 -19.64 28.16 6.74
N GLN A 17 -18.46 28.61 6.32
CA GLN A 17 -17.16 28.13 6.76
C GLN A 17 -16.21 29.32 6.98
N VAL A 18 -15.22 29.14 7.85
CA VAL A 18 -14.10 30.07 7.94
C VAL A 18 -13.14 29.80 6.80
N VAL A 19 -12.82 30.83 6.05
CA VAL A 19 -11.88 30.81 4.93
C VAL A 19 -10.80 31.87 5.13
N TRP A 20 -9.63 31.64 4.52
CA TRP A 20 -8.41 32.42 4.77
C TRP A 20 -7.82 33.03 3.50
N GLN A 21 -7.65 34.36 3.48
CA GLN A 21 -6.98 35.06 2.39
C GLN A 21 -5.60 35.57 2.79
N ASP A 22 -4.57 35.25 2.01
CA ASP A 22 -3.20 35.73 2.24
C ASP A 22 -3.07 37.22 1.88
N LEU A 23 -2.35 37.98 2.72
CA LEU A 23 -2.02 39.38 2.47
C LEU A 23 -0.57 39.49 1.99
N THR A 24 -0.38 39.67 0.68
CA THR A 24 0.95 39.69 0.05
C THR A 24 1.71 41.02 0.22
N GLU A 25 1.04 42.08 0.69
CA GLU A 25 1.66 43.40 0.88
C GLU A 25 2.17 43.60 2.32
N PRO A 26 3.44 43.97 2.53
CA PRO A 26 3.98 44.35 3.84
C PRO A 26 3.44 45.73 4.24
N ARG A 27 2.19 45.74 4.68
CA ARG A 27 1.49 46.92 5.20
C ARG A 27 0.99 46.60 6.61
N ALA A 28 0.95 47.61 7.48
CA ALA A 28 0.27 47.50 8.77
C ALA A 28 -1.24 47.45 8.54
N TRP A 29 -1.82 46.26 8.65
CA TRP A 29 -3.27 46.04 8.57
C TRP A 29 -3.90 46.09 9.96
N PRO A 30 -5.12 46.65 10.12
CA PRO A 30 -5.87 46.55 11.37
C PRO A 30 -6.17 45.09 11.74
N SER A 31 -6.36 44.79 13.03
CA SER A 31 -6.71 43.43 13.49
C SER A 31 -8.08 42.94 13.03
N VAL A 32 -8.98 43.86 12.69
CA VAL A 32 -10.33 43.61 12.15
C VAL A 32 -10.54 44.49 10.93
N MET A 33 -11.14 43.93 9.88
CA MET A 33 -11.37 44.60 8.59
C MET A 33 -12.75 44.25 8.02
N ASP A 34 -13.22 45.04 7.07
CA ASP A 34 -14.45 44.74 6.31
C ASP A 34 -14.06 43.91 5.07
N VAL A 35 -14.61 42.69 4.96
CA VAL A 35 -14.62 41.93 3.71
C VAL A 35 -15.97 42.17 3.06
N VAL A 36 -15.96 42.65 1.83
CA VAL A 36 -17.18 42.97 1.11
C VAL A 36 -17.41 41.91 0.05
N VAL A 37 -18.61 41.34 0.04
CA VAL A 37 -19.02 40.23 -0.82
C VAL A 37 -19.98 40.73 -1.89
N ASP A 38 -19.74 40.37 -3.15
CA ASP A 38 -20.57 40.63 -4.32
C ASP A 38 -20.91 42.12 -4.57
N GLY A 39 -19.98 43.01 -4.21
CA GLY A 39 -19.98 44.42 -4.61
C GLY A 39 -18.60 44.87 -5.08
N GLY A 40 -18.52 45.87 -5.96
CA GLY A 40 -17.26 46.52 -6.33
C GLY A 40 -16.84 47.63 -5.35
N PRO A 41 -15.65 48.26 -5.54
CA PRO A 41 -15.16 49.36 -4.71
C PRO A 41 -16.09 50.60 -4.64
N SER A 42 -17.08 50.67 -5.53
CA SER A 42 -18.09 51.72 -5.64
C SER A 42 -19.55 51.24 -5.55
N GLU A 43 -19.81 49.95 -5.27
CA GLU A 43 -21.15 49.36 -5.23
C GLU A 43 -21.50 48.85 -3.82
N GLN A 44 -22.80 48.76 -3.50
CA GLN A 44 -23.27 48.22 -2.23
C GLN A 44 -23.23 46.68 -2.25
N GLY A 45 -22.14 46.09 -1.75
CA GLY A 45 -22.04 44.66 -1.44
C GLY A 45 -22.42 44.32 0.01
N GLN A 46 -22.49 43.03 0.33
CA GLN A 46 -22.67 42.57 1.71
C GLN A 46 -21.37 42.76 2.50
N LEU A 47 -21.44 43.42 3.65
CA LEU A 47 -20.30 43.60 4.56
C LEU A 47 -20.26 42.47 5.59
N ILE A 48 -19.12 41.79 5.70
CA ILE A 48 -18.85 40.77 6.73
C ILE A 48 -17.54 41.08 7.47
N CYS A 49 -17.43 40.63 8.73
CA CYS A 49 -16.23 40.82 9.55
C CYS A 49 -15.09 39.94 9.03
N GLY A 50 -13.92 40.54 8.79
CA GLY A 50 -12.65 39.86 8.61
C GLY A 50 -11.74 40.06 9.82
N GLN A 51 -11.02 39.01 10.22
CA GLN A 51 -10.06 39.02 11.32
C GLN A 51 -8.65 38.74 10.80
N LEU A 52 -7.71 39.63 11.08
CA LEU A 52 -6.30 39.45 10.75
C LEU A 52 -5.65 38.51 11.77
N ASP A 53 -5.03 37.44 11.27
CA ASP A 53 -4.27 36.50 12.09
C ASP A 53 -3.11 35.91 11.26
N GLY A 54 -1.89 35.98 11.78
CA GLY A 54 -0.70 35.43 11.13
C GLY A 54 -0.39 35.99 9.73
N GLY A 55 -0.80 37.22 9.41
CA GLY A 55 -0.63 37.82 8.07
C GLY A 55 -1.68 37.39 7.04
N ARG A 56 -2.73 36.71 7.49
CA ARG A 56 -3.87 36.26 6.68
C ARG A 56 -5.16 36.84 7.26
N ILE A 57 -6.22 36.94 6.45
CA ILE A 57 -7.54 37.35 6.92
C ILE A 57 -8.46 36.13 6.95
N ALA A 58 -8.97 35.81 8.14
CA ALA A 58 -10.07 34.88 8.32
C ALA A 58 -11.41 35.59 8.19
N TYR A 59 -12.36 35.02 7.45
CA TYR A 59 -13.73 35.53 7.33
C TYR A 59 -14.70 34.37 7.10
N VAL A 60 -16.00 34.59 7.35
CA VAL A 60 -17.03 33.57 7.16
C VAL A 60 -17.73 33.79 5.83
N THR A 61 -17.76 32.77 4.99
CA THR A 61 -18.52 32.79 3.74
C THR A 61 -19.12 31.41 3.47
N ASP A 62 -20.13 31.38 2.62
CA ASP A 62 -20.79 30.20 2.07
C ASP A 62 -20.72 30.27 0.54
N LEU A 63 -21.08 29.20 -0.16
CA LEU A 63 -21.08 29.20 -1.61
C LEU A 63 -22.21 28.32 -2.15
N GLN A 64 -23.15 28.93 -2.88
CA GLN A 64 -24.28 28.23 -3.46
C GLN A 64 -23.88 27.50 -4.76
N PRO A 65 -24.62 26.45 -5.18
CA PRO A 65 -24.37 25.75 -6.44
C PRO A 65 -24.20 26.70 -7.64
N GLY A 66 -23.08 26.58 -8.36
CA GLY A 66 -22.73 27.40 -9.53
C GLY A 66 -22.46 28.88 -9.24
N GLN A 67 -22.42 29.31 -7.98
CA GLN A 67 -22.23 30.71 -7.61
C GLN A 67 -20.78 31.16 -7.86
N LEU A 68 -20.60 32.35 -8.43
CA LEU A 68 -19.35 33.10 -8.41
C LEU A 68 -19.47 34.20 -7.35
N ARG A 69 -18.56 34.22 -6.38
CA ARG A 69 -18.45 35.29 -5.39
C ARG A 69 -17.24 36.18 -5.67
N HIS A 70 -17.45 37.48 -5.58
CA HIS A 70 -16.38 38.48 -5.62
C HIS A 70 -16.16 39.06 -4.23
N TYR A 71 -14.91 39.13 -3.83
CA TYR A 71 -14.51 39.64 -2.53
C TYR A 71 -13.58 40.84 -2.71
N HIS A 72 -13.78 41.87 -1.91
CA HIS A 72 -12.83 42.97 -1.80
C HIS A 72 -12.56 43.33 -0.34
N LEU A 73 -11.28 43.59 -0.04
CA LEU A 73 -10.87 44.03 1.28
C LEU A 73 -10.91 45.56 1.38
N ASN A 74 -11.73 46.09 2.29
CA ASN A 74 -11.84 47.53 2.54
C ASN A 74 -11.28 47.90 3.94
N GLN A 75 -10.81 49.14 4.09
CA GLN A 75 -10.55 49.69 5.42
C GLN A 75 -11.89 49.87 6.14
N LEU A 76 -11.92 49.54 7.43
CA LEU A 76 -13.11 49.53 8.28
C LEU A 76 -13.85 50.88 8.18
N GLN A 77 -15.00 50.93 7.50
CA GLN A 77 -15.62 52.18 7.06
C GLN A 77 -16.99 52.48 7.69
N GLN A 78 -17.64 51.54 8.39
CA GLN A 78 -18.97 51.74 8.96
C GLN A 78 -19.05 51.49 10.48
N ALA A 79 -19.83 52.33 11.17
CA ALA A 79 -20.02 52.30 12.63
C ALA A 79 -20.87 51.09 13.11
N ASP A 80 -21.66 50.48 12.23
CA ASP A 80 -22.55 49.35 12.56
C ASP A 80 -21.82 47.99 12.54
N THR A 81 -20.89 47.76 11.59
CA THR A 81 -19.95 46.61 11.63
C THR A 81 -19.02 46.71 12.84
N GLN A 82 -18.71 47.94 13.29
CA GLN A 82 -17.89 48.20 14.47
C GLN A 82 -18.47 47.63 15.77
N ALA A 83 -19.80 47.55 15.93
CA ALA A 83 -20.43 47.00 17.13
C ALA A 83 -20.54 45.47 17.11
N VAL A 84 -20.76 44.87 15.94
CA VAL A 84 -20.87 43.41 15.74
C VAL A 84 -19.49 42.75 15.70
N CYS A 85 -18.51 43.37 15.06
CA CYS A 85 -17.13 42.87 15.00
C CYS A 85 -16.30 43.17 16.27
N ALA A 86 -16.85 43.92 17.25
CA ALA A 86 -16.15 44.27 18.50
C ALA A 86 -16.29 43.22 19.62
N GLN A 87 -17.11 42.19 19.45
CA GLN A 87 -17.23 41.10 20.43
C GLN A 87 -16.37 39.91 19.97
N GLY A 88 -15.26 39.67 20.66
CA GLY A 88 -14.48 38.44 20.51
C GLY A 88 -15.24 37.22 21.02
N LEU A 89 -14.71 36.02 20.76
CA LEU A 89 -15.29 34.77 21.27
C LEU A 89 -14.90 34.49 22.73
N LEU A 90 -13.97 35.29 23.27
CA LEU A 90 -13.46 35.11 24.62
C LEU A 90 -14.28 35.87 25.65
N SER A 91 -14.52 35.19 26.76
CA SER A 91 -15.04 35.78 27.99
C SER A 91 -14.29 35.19 29.18
N ARG A 92 -14.04 36.03 30.19
CA ARG A 92 -13.52 35.58 31.48
C ARG A 92 -14.69 35.38 32.43
N ASP A 93 -14.71 34.25 33.14
CA ASP A 93 -15.70 34.04 34.19
C ASP A 93 -15.27 34.73 35.51
N GLY A 94 -16.15 34.66 36.52
CA GLY A 94 -15.90 35.27 37.82
C GLY A 94 -14.83 34.58 38.67
N ASP A 95 -14.39 33.38 38.26
CA ASP A 95 -13.41 32.55 38.96
C ASP A 95 -12.00 32.65 38.33
N GLY A 96 -11.86 33.35 37.20
CA GLY A 96 -10.59 33.64 36.51
C GLY A 96 -10.27 32.70 35.34
N ASP A 97 -11.13 31.71 35.07
CA ASP A 97 -11.01 30.80 33.93
C ASP A 97 -11.50 31.47 32.63
N ILE A 98 -11.05 30.96 31.48
CA ILE A 98 -11.46 31.49 30.16
C ILE A 98 -12.50 30.57 29.54
N THR A 99 -13.62 31.17 29.14
CA THR A 99 -14.63 30.54 28.29
C THR A 99 -14.49 31.04 26.86
N ILE A 100 -14.40 30.11 25.91
CA ILE A 100 -14.31 30.35 24.47
C ILE A 100 -15.58 29.80 23.82
N GLY A 101 -16.30 30.63 23.05
CA GLY A 101 -17.46 30.20 22.26
C GLY A 101 -18.61 31.22 22.31
N ARG A 102 -19.62 31.04 21.44
CA ARG A 102 -20.79 31.91 21.41
C ARG A 102 -21.73 31.60 22.57
N GLN A 103 -21.82 32.50 23.56
CA GLN A 103 -22.67 32.31 24.74
C GLN A 103 -24.18 32.47 24.47
N HIS A 104 -24.60 32.98 23.30
CA HIS A 104 -26.00 33.23 22.97
C HIS A 104 -26.35 32.86 21.51
N ALA A 105 -27.50 32.19 21.34
CA ALA A 105 -28.15 31.99 20.05
C ALA A 105 -28.54 33.36 19.44
N THR A 106 -28.33 33.53 18.13
CA THR A 106 -28.82 34.72 17.43
C THR A 106 -30.17 34.42 16.78
N PRO A 107 -31.01 35.44 16.49
CA PRO A 107 -32.29 35.22 15.80
C PRO A 107 -32.16 34.53 14.42
N THR A 108 -30.96 34.58 13.82
CA THR A 108 -30.64 34.04 12.50
C THR A 108 -29.90 32.70 12.53
N ASP A 109 -29.37 32.29 13.68
CA ASP A 109 -28.73 30.98 13.87
C ASP A 109 -28.98 30.48 15.32
N PRO A 110 -29.99 29.60 15.51
CA PRO A 110 -30.47 29.21 16.83
C PRO A 110 -29.62 28.15 17.54
N ALA A 111 -28.64 27.52 16.88
CA ALA A 111 -27.86 26.42 17.46
C ALA A 111 -26.51 26.91 18.02
N PRO A 112 -26.18 26.70 19.31
CA PRO A 112 -24.91 27.15 19.89
C PRO A 112 -23.71 26.49 19.16
N GLY A 113 -22.69 27.27 18.80
CA GLY A 113 -21.42 26.77 18.23
C GLY A 113 -20.62 25.93 19.24
N ALA A 114 -19.37 25.58 18.92
CA ALA A 114 -18.49 24.94 19.90
C ALA A 114 -18.25 25.83 21.14
N GLY A 115 -18.14 25.21 22.32
CA GLY A 115 -17.85 25.92 23.57
C GLY A 115 -16.87 25.15 24.45
N LEU A 116 -15.87 25.87 24.98
CA LEU A 116 -14.77 25.33 25.80
C LEU A 116 -14.50 26.23 27.02
N GLN A 117 -14.29 25.62 28.18
CA GLN A 117 -13.74 26.29 29.36
C GLN A 117 -12.34 25.76 29.66
N LEU A 118 -11.37 26.67 29.71
CA LEU A 118 -9.97 26.38 29.99
C LEU A 118 -9.59 26.83 31.39
N ALA A 119 -8.77 26.01 32.05
CA ALA A 119 -8.07 26.43 33.26
C ALA A 119 -7.07 27.53 32.88
N TRP A 120 -7.14 28.70 33.52
CA TRP A 120 -6.35 29.86 33.07
C TRP A 120 -5.61 30.55 34.22
N GLU A 121 -4.48 31.20 33.92
CA GLU A 121 -3.66 32.02 34.83
C GLU A 121 -3.42 31.34 36.19
N ASP A 122 -4.19 31.71 37.22
CA ASP A 122 -4.02 31.27 38.61
C ASP A 122 -4.50 29.82 38.89
N ALA A 123 -5.07 29.13 37.89
CA ALA A 123 -5.46 27.73 38.02
C ALA A 123 -4.25 26.80 38.24
N GLU A 124 -4.49 25.67 38.94
CA GLU A 124 -3.48 24.61 39.20
C GLU A 124 -2.58 24.33 37.98
N PRO A 125 -1.23 24.31 38.13
CA PRO A 125 -0.32 24.22 36.98
C PRO A 125 -0.56 23.03 36.05
N ALA A 126 -1.02 21.90 36.60
CA ALA A 126 -1.30 20.70 35.82
C ALA A 126 -2.64 20.75 35.07
N ALA A 127 -3.56 21.65 35.42
CA ALA A 127 -4.87 21.76 34.79
C ALA A 127 -4.78 22.44 33.42
N ALA A 128 -5.54 21.94 32.45
CA ALA A 128 -5.64 22.48 31.10
C ALA A 128 -7.08 22.88 30.77
N VAL A 129 -8.04 21.98 31.05
CA VAL A 129 -9.43 22.11 30.62
C VAL A 129 -10.41 21.88 31.77
N ARG A 130 -11.59 22.49 31.70
CA ARG A 130 -12.63 22.47 32.76
C ARG A 130 -13.98 21.94 32.28
N ALA A 131 -14.41 22.33 31.08
CA ALA A 131 -15.73 21.96 30.59
C ALA A 131 -15.85 22.05 29.07
N LEU A 132 -16.79 21.29 28.53
CA LEU A 132 -17.27 21.36 27.14
C LEU A 132 -18.75 21.73 27.12
N CYS A 133 -19.17 22.54 26.15
CA CYS A 133 -20.58 22.85 25.94
C CYS A 133 -21.28 21.69 25.22
N ARG A 134 -22.40 21.22 25.77
CA ARG A 134 -23.28 20.22 25.18
C ARG A 134 -24.15 20.84 24.09
N ALA A 135 -24.73 19.99 23.24
CA ALA A 135 -25.59 20.44 22.15
C ALA A 135 -26.83 21.22 22.63
N ASP A 136 -27.30 20.96 23.86
CA ASP A 136 -28.42 21.69 24.49
C ASP A 136 -28.00 23.03 25.16
N GLY A 137 -26.73 23.41 25.06
CA GLY A 137 -26.15 24.60 25.67
C GLY A 137 -25.70 24.43 27.13
N SER A 138 -25.91 23.27 27.75
CA SER A 138 -25.41 22.99 29.11
C SER A 138 -23.90 22.71 29.12
N TRP A 139 -23.22 22.90 30.25
CA TRP A 139 -21.79 22.60 30.38
C TRP A 139 -21.55 21.24 31.04
N ALA A 140 -20.76 20.39 30.38
CA ALA A 140 -20.25 19.13 30.90
C ALA A 140 -18.86 19.33 31.51
N ARG A 141 -18.65 18.94 32.77
CA ARG A 141 -17.34 19.11 33.43
C ARG A 141 -16.37 18.06 32.94
N ILE A 142 -15.22 18.49 32.45
CA ILE A 142 -14.15 17.58 32.04
C ILE A 142 -12.89 17.90 32.83
N SER A 143 -11.96 16.95 32.89
CA SER A 143 -10.69 17.17 33.57
C SER A 143 -9.55 16.56 32.78
N ASN A 144 -8.32 16.91 33.15
CA ASN A 144 -7.13 16.31 32.59
C ASN A 144 -6.18 15.83 33.68
N GLN A 145 -5.38 14.82 33.34
CA GLN A 145 -4.33 14.27 34.19
C GLN A 145 -3.05 14.06 33.37
N TRP A 146 -1.89 14.31 33.97
CA TRP A 146 -0.59 13.94 33.43
C TRP A 146 -0.14 12.63 34.07
N GLN A 147 0.18 11.62 33.25
CA GLN A 147 0.65 10.30 33.70
C GLN A 147 2.08 10.07 33.23
N GLY A 148 2.93 9.51 34.10
CA GLY A 148 4.35 9.29 33.80
C GLY A 148 5.24 10.54 33.92
N CYS A 149 4.67 11.71 34.21
CA CYS A 149 5.41 12.95 34.41
C CYS A 149 4.70 13.93 35.37
N ASP A 150 5.48 14.81 36.00
CA ASP A 150 4.97 15.95 36.78
C ASP A 150 5.03 17.24 35.96
N VAL A 151 4.06 18.13 36.18
CA VAL A 151 4.05 19.49 35.59
C VAL A 151 4.69 20.47 36.57
N ALA A 152 5.80 21.09 36.19
CA ALA A 152 6.50 22.07 37.02
C ALA A 152 5.88 23.47 36.92
N ARG A 153 5.43 23.87 35.72
CA ARG A 153 4.77 25.17 35.48
C ARG A 153 3.91 25.15 34.21
N ARG A 154 2.93 26.05 34.15
CA ARG A 154 2.12 26.37 32.97
C ARG A 154 2.24 27.87 32.68
N ASN A 155 2.28 28.25 31.40
CA ASN A 155 2.18 29.64 30.95
C ASN A 155 1.08 29.73 29.90
N ASP A 156 0.19 30.68 30.07
CA ASP A 156 -1.01 30.83 29.24
C ASP A 156 -0.89 32.11 28.40
N GLU A 157 -1.26 32.03 27.12
CA GLU A 157 -1.15 33.12 26.16
C GLU A 157 -2.37 33.14 25.24
N VAL A 158 -3.00 34.32 25.06
CA VAL A 158 -4.00 34.53 24.02
C VAL A 158 -3.26 34.86 22.73
N LEU A 159 -3.29 33.95 21.75
CA LEU A 159 -2.61 34.12 20.47
C LEU A 159 -3.44 34.99 19.52
N ALA A 160 -4.76 34.77 19.49
CA ALA A 160 -5.70 35.53 18.70
C ALA A 160 -7.05 35.59 19.42
N ASP A 161 -7.70 36.74 19.39
CA ASP A 161 -9.10 36.91 19.81
C ASP A 161 -9.77 37.90 18.88
N GLY A 162 -10.89 37.48 18.30
CA GLY A 162 -11.63 38.32 17.38
C GLY A 162 -12.99 37.75 17.02
N PRO A 163 -13.70 38.42 16.10
CA PRO A 163 -15.09 38.12 15.78
C PRO A 163 -15.28 36.88 14.90
N VAL A 164 -14.20 36.24 14.42
CA VAL A 164 -14.25 35.06 13.56
C VAL A 164 -13.72 33.82 14.27
N LEU A 165 -12.60 33.95 15.00
CA LEU A 165 -11.97 32.85 15.72
C LEU A 165 -11.19 33.35 16.93
N SER A 166 -10.93 32.45 17.87
CA SER A 166 -10.00 32.68 18.97
C SER A 166 -9.04 31.50 19.14
N ARG A 167 -7.76 31.82 19.40
CA ARG A 167 -6.68 30.86 19.62
C ARG A 167 -5.96 31.15 20.93
N LEU A 168 -5.79 30.11 21.75
CA LEU A 168 -5.18 30.21 23.07
C LEU A 168 -4.15 29.11 23.24
N SER A 169 -2.99 29.48 23.79
CA SER A 169 -1.89 28.56 24.04
C SER A 169 -1.68 28.36 25.53
N GLN A 170 -1.57 27.11 25.95
CA GLN A 170 -1.10 26.71 27.28
C GLN A 170 0.22 25.95 27.11
N ARG A 171 1.33 26.51 27.60
CA ARG A 171 2.66 25.91 27.55
C ARG A 171 3.05 25.34 28.91
N PHE A 172 3.13 24.02 28.98
CA PHE A 172 3.53 23.25 30.14
C PHE A 172 5.03 22.96 30.08
N THR A 173 5.74 23.18 31.19
CA THR A 173 7.10 22.67 31.38
C THR A 173 7.03 21.52 32.38
N LEU A 174 7.47 20.34 31.95
CA LEU A 174 7.47 19.13 32.75
C LEU A 174 8.68 19.10 33.70
N GLY A 175 8.65 18.21 34.69
CA GLY A 175 9.70 18.07 35.71
C GLY A 175 11.11 17.80 35.16
N ASP A 176 11.22 17.20 33.97
CA ASP A 176 12.51 16.94 33.29
C ASP A 176 12.95 18.08 32.36
N GLY A 177 12.17 19.17 32.30
CA GLY A 177 12.41 20.33 31.45
C GLY A 177 11.77 20.28 30.06
N THR A 178 11.13 19.17 29.67
CA THR A 178 10.38 19.03 28.40
C THR A 178 9.27 20.08 28.32
N SER A 179 9.11 20.71 27.15
CA SER A 179 8.06 21.69 26.89
C SER A 179 6.95 21.07 26.06
N VAL A 180 5.72 21.08 26.58
CA VAL A 180 4.50 20.66 25.87
C VAL A 180 3.59 21.86 25.70
N GLN A 181 3.20 22.17 24.47
CA GLN A 181 2.30 23.26 24.14
C GLN A 181 0.97 22.73 23.61
N LEU A 182 -0.12 23.18 24.23
CA LEU A 182 -1.49 22.93 23.79
C LEU A 182 -2.04 24.24 23.21
N THR A 183 -2.41 24.24 21.92
CA THR A 183 -3.05 25.40 21.28
C THR A 183 -4.49 25.06 20.93
N TRP A 184 -5.42 25.75 21.57
CA TRP A 184 -6.86 25.59 21.40
C TRP A 184 -7.38 26.60 20.40
N GLU A 185 -8.15 26.14 19.41
CA GLU A 185 -8.75 26.96 18.37
C GLU A 185 -10.25 26.67 18.25
N ILE A 186 -11.05 27.73 18.33
CA ILE A 186 -12.50 27.70 18.10
C ILE A 186 -12.86 28.83 17.14
N ASP A 187 -13.76 28.53 16.21
CA ASP A 187 -14.31 29.48 15.27
C ASP A 187 -15.83 29.64 15.43
N VAL A 188 -16.38 30.69 14.83
CA VAL A 188 -17.80 31.09 14.98
C VAL A 188 -18.82 30.14 14.35
N VAL A 189 -18.42 29.24 13.45
CA VAL A 189 -19.35 28.41 12.65
C VAL A 189 -19.17 26.91 12.90
N SER A 190 -17.99 26.46 13.29
CA SER A 190 -17.68 25.06 13.55
C SER A 190 -18.25 24.57 14.88
N LYS A 191 -18.62 23.28 14.92
CA LYS A 191 -18.96 22.54 16.14
C LYS A 191 -17.73 21.85 16.77
N ALA A 192 -16.57 21.98 16.13
CA ALA A 192 -15.33 21.36 16.57
C ALA A 192 -14.39 22.35 17.26
N ILE A 193 -13.75 21.85 18.31
CA ILE A 193 -12.63 22.46 19.02
C ILE A 193 -11.37 21.80 18.47
N ARG A 194 -10.49 22.58 17.85
CA ARG A 194 -9.23 22.07 17.31
C ARG A 194 -8.13 22.28 18.36
N LEU A 195 -7.34 21.24 18.59
CA LEU A 195 -6.26 21.24 19.55
C LEU A 195 -4.96 20.83 18.85
N ASP A 196 -4.03 21.78 18.71
CA ASP A 196 -2.64 21.48 18.34
C ASP A 196 -1.85 21.10 19.58
N ILE A 197 -1.06 20.04 19.44
CA ILE A 197 -0.22 19.51 20.51
C ILE A 197 1.19 19.47 19.95
N ALA A 198 2.12 20.16 20.62
CA ALA A 198 3.52 20.17 20.25
C ALA A 198 4.40 19.86 21.45
N ALA A 199 5.39 19.00 21.27
CA ALA A 199 6.42 18.74 22.29
C ALA A 199 7.81 18.77 21.68
N ASP A 200 8.79 19.27 22.45
CA ASP A 200 10.19 19.31 22.02
C ASP A 200 10.91 17.96 22.18
N ARG A 201 10.37 17.05 23.00
CA ARG A 201 10.90 15.71 23.27
C ARG A 201 9.80 14.65 23.44
N SER A 202 10.13 13.41 23.07
CA SER A 202 9.30 12.23 23.33
C SER A 202 9.56 11.68 24.74
N LEU A 203 8.50 11.33 25.45
CA LEU A 203 8.53 10.73 26.79
C LEU A 203 7.62 9.48 26.85
N ASP A 204 7.91 8.60 27.81
CA ASP A 204 6.98 7.56 28.24
C ASP A 204 5.96 8.15 29.24
N ALA A 205 5.17 9.09 28.73
CA ALA A 205 4.19 9.87 29.47
C ALA A 205 2.99 10.21 28.58
N GLU A 206 1.84 10.45 29.20
CA GLU A 206 0.58 10.73 28.53
C GLU A 206 -0.18 11.88 29.20
N LEU A 207 -0.89 12.67 28.39
CA LEU A 207 -1.94 13.58 28.82
C LEU A 207 -3.29 12.87 28.64
N VAL A 208 -4.03 12.71 29.72
CA VAL A 208 -5.33 12.03 29.72
C VAL A 208 -6.45 13.05 29.91
N PHE A 209 -7.42 13.09 28.99
CA PHE A 209 -8.66 13.87 29.15
C PHE A 209 -9.81 12.96 29.55
N ASN A 210 -10.44 13.27 30.69
CA ASN A 210 -11.66 12.60 31.15
C ASN A 210 -12.89 13.33 30.58
N LEU A 211 -13.53 12.72 29.58
CA LEU A 211 -14.63 13.29 28.80
C LEU A 211 -16.01 12.75 29.23
N GLY A 212 -16.06 11.92 30.27
CA GLY A 212 -17.24 11.11 30.65
C GLY A 212 -18.51 11.90 30.97
N ASP A 213 -18.40 13.14 31.46
CA ASP A 213 -19.58 13.96 31.75
C ASP A 213 -20.28 14.47 30.48
N VAL A 214 -19.68 14.36 29.29
CA VAL A 214 -20.34 14.80 28.04
C VAL A 214 -21.56 13.93 27.76
N CYS A 215 -21.39 12.61 27.80
CA CYS A 215 -22.43 11.61 27.66
C CYS A 215 -21.97 10.26 28.22
N VAL A 216 -22.91 9.39 28.61
CA VAL A 216 -22.61 8.01 28.96
C VAL A 216 -22.47 7.17 27.68
N PRO A 217 -21.28 6.63 27.36
CA PRO A 217 -21.05 5.93 26.09
C PRO A 217 -21.80 4.58 26.07
N GLN A 218 -22.70 4.38 25.12
CA GLN A 218 -23.44 3.11 24.95
C GLN A 218 -23.34 2.56 23.52
N ILE A 219 -23.37 3.46 22.54
CA ILE A 219 -23.27 3.14 21.12
C ILE A 219 -22.12 3.96 20.55
N ALA A 220 -21.35 3.35 19.66
CA ALA A 220 -20.26 3.98 18.94
C ALA A 220 -20.48 3.90 17.43
N TYR A 221 -20.09 4.95 16.72
CA TYR A 221 -19.90 4.99 15.27
C TYR A 221 -18.43 5.30 14.97
N TRP A 222 -17.88 4.59 13.99
CA TRP A 222 -16.51 4.75 13.52
C TRP A 222 -16.31 4.07 12.16
N ARG A 223 -15.11 4.21 11.59
CA ARG A 223 -14.72 3.61 10.31
C ARG A 223 -13.37 2.88 10.43
N PRO A 224 -13.35 1.66 10.97
CA PRO A 224 -12.12 0.89 11.14
C PRO A 224 -11.73 0.16 9.86
N HIS A 225 -10.44 0.02 9.60
CA HIS A 225 -9.98 -0.84 8.51
C HIS A 225 -10.06 -2.33 8.85
N SER A 226 -9.81 -2.71 10.11
CA SER A 226 -9.73 -4.12 10.55
C SER A 226 -10.33 -4.27 11.96
N PRO A 227 -11.66 -4.27 12.14
CA PRO A 227 -12.28 -4.41 13.45
C PRO A 227 -12.23 -5.87 13.95
N ARG A 228 -12.18 -6.06 15.27
CA ARG A 228 -12.42 -7.37 15.89
C ARG A 228 -13.82 -7.88 15.61
N ALA A 229 -13.96 -9.20 15.49
CA ALA A 229 -15.21 -9.88 15.13
C ALA A 229 -16.42 -9.48 16.01
N TRP A 230 -16.23 -9.20 17.31
CA TRP A 230 -17.33 -8.84 18.21
C TRP A 230 -17.88 -7.42 17.97
N ARG A 231 -17.14 -6.53 17.29
CA ARG A 231 -17.59 -5.18 16.97
C ARG A 231 -18.59 -5.14 15.80
N GLY A 232 -19.05 -6.30 15.33
CA GLY A 232 -20.14 -6.45 14.35
C GLY A 232 -19.64 -6.50 12.90
N GLU A 233 -20.57 -6.76 11.98
CA GLU A 233 -20.31 -6.76 10.54
C GLU A 233 -20.14 -5.32 10.01
N ARG A 234 -19.40 -5.15 8.91
CA ARG A 234 -19.19 -3.85 8.27
C ARG A 234 -20.38 -3.51 7.38
N GLY A 235 -20.79 -2.24 7.36
CA GLY A 235 -21.69 -1.76 6.32
C GLY A 235 -21.05 -1.91 4.94
N SER A 236 -21.88 -2.04 3.89
CA SER A 236 -21.42 -2.26 2.52
C SER A 236 -20.70 -1.06 1.88
N SER A 237 -20.68 0.11 2.54
CA SER A 237 -20.09 1.35 2.01
C SER A 237 -19.06 1.92 2.99
N HIS A 238 -17.82 2.07 2.49
CA HIS A 238 -16.70 2.77 3.15
C HIS A 238 -16.40 2.34 4.60
N ASN A 239 -16.59 1.05 4.90
CA ASN A 239 -16.31 0.44 6.21
C ASN A 239 -17.03 1.11 7.40
N ARG A 240 -18.19 1.73 7.18
CA ARG A 240 -19.00 2.32 8.25
C ARG A 240 -19.50 1.25 9.21
N GLN A 241 -19.35 1.49 10.51
CA GLN A 241 -19.74 0.53 11.53
C GLN A 241 -20.37 1.21 12.75
N ILE A 242 -21.41 0.56 13.27
CA ILE A 242 -22.02 0.89 14.56
C ILE A 242 -21.94 -0.34 15.45
N TYR A 243 -21.49 -0.15 16.68
CA TYR A 243 -21.41 -1.23 17.65
C TYR A 243 -21.81 -0.78 19.05
N ARG A 244 -22.23 -1.76 19.87
CA ARG A 244 -22.55 -1.53 21.27
C ARG A 244 -21.27 -1.64 22.09
N ILE A 245 -21.01 -0.62 22.88
CA ILE A 245 -19.86 -0.59 23.77
C ILE A 245 -20.13 -1.59 24.92
N PRO A 246 -19.26 -2.58 25.16
CA PRO A 246 -19.52 -3.62 26.17
C PRO A 246 -19.66 -3.02 27.56
N GLY A 247 -20.79 -3.26 28.23
CA GLY A 247 -20.95 -2.99 29.65
C GLY A 247 -20.56 -4.20 30.49
N GLY A 248 -19.63 -4.05 31.45
CA GLY A 248 -19.54 -4.97 32.60
C GLY A 248 -18.50 -6.11 32.55
N ARG A 249 -17.29 -5.90 32.04
CA ARG A 249 -16.11 -6.70 32.43
C ARG A 249 -15.02 -5.78 32.98
N GLN A 250 -14.12 -6.33 33.79
CA GLN A 250 -12.97 -5.63 34.40
C GLN A 250 -12.00 -4.98 33.39
N SER A 251 -12.28 -5.03 32.09
CA SER A 251 -11.57 -4.35 31.00
C SER A 251 -12.58 -3.50 30.23
N GLY A 252 -12.38 -2.18 30.16
CA GLY A 252 -13.16 -1.28 29.31
C GLY A 252 -12.99 -1.58 27.81
N ASP A 253 -13.72 -0.86 26.97
CA ASP A 253 -13.43 -0.84 25.53
C ASP A 253 -12.21 0.04 25.26
N GLU A 254 -11.26 -0.43 24.47
CA GLU A 254 -10.07 0.34 24.07
C GLU A 254 -9.96 0.35 22.55
N ILE A 255 -9.79 1.54 21.99
CA ILE A 255 -9.58 1.77 20.56
C ILE A 255 -8.43 2.75 20.34
N GLU A 256 -7.78 2.64 19.20
CA GLU A 256 -6.73 3.56 18.81
C GLU A 256 -7.24 4.58 17.78
N ILE A 257 -6.90 5.86 17.98
CA ILE A 257 -7.20 6.93 17.03
C ILE A 257 -5.92 7.47 16.41
N GLY A 258 -5.90 7.53 15.09
CA GLY A 258 -4.80 8.12 14.31
C GLY A 258 -5.13 8.24 12.83
N PRO A 259 -4.26 8.86 12.02
CA PRO A 259 -4.46 8.98 10.57
C PRO A 259 -4.80 7.63 9.90
N PHE A 260 -5.62 7.65 8.85
CA PHE A 260 -6.22 6.44 8.25
C PHE A 260 -5.21 5.54 7.48
N TYR A 261 -3.96 5.96 7.29
CA TYR A 261 -2.95 5.32 6.42
C TYR A 261 -2.43 3.93 6.86
N ASN A 262 -2.95 3.39 7.95
CA ASN A 262 -2.38 2.24 8.62
C ASN A 262 -3.46 1.25 9.06
N TRP A 263 -3.33 0.01 8.62
CA TRP A 263 -4.33 -1.05 8.80
C TRP A 263 -4.29 -1.74 10.15
N ALA A 264 -3.96 -1.01 11.21
CA ALA A 264 -3.94 -1.57 12.55
C ALA A 264 -5.33 -2.06 12.94
N ARG A 265 -5.37 -3.16 13.68
CA ARG A 265 -6.60 -3.75 14.20
C ARG A 265 -7.25 -2.79 15.19
N ASP A 266 -8.55 -2.58 15.07
CA ASP A 266 -9.34 -1.65 15.90
C ASP A 266 -8.81 -0.19 15.92
N ALA A 267 -8.21 0.28 14.84
CA ALA A 267 -7.82 1.68 14.67
C ALA A 267 -8.75 2.42 13.69
N ALA A 268 -9.01 3.70 13.96
CA ALA A 268 -9.79 4.59 13.08
C ALA A 268 -9.27 6.04 13.12
N SER A 269 -9.63 6.84 12.11
CA SER A 269 -9.32 8.29 12.08
C SER A 269 -10.14 9.11 13.06
N PHE A 270 -11.32 8.62 13.42
CA PHE A 270 -12.19 9.20 14.42
C PHE A 270 -13.07 8.13 15.05
N TRP A 271 -13.65 8.50 16.17
CA TRP A 271 -14.67 7.74 16.86
C TRP A 271 -15.67 8.70 17.48
N THR A 272 -16.94 8.31 17.43
CA THR A 272 -18.01 9.06 18.09
C THR A 272 -18.93 8.14 18.84
N CYS A 273 -19.42 8.61 19.99
CA CYS A 273 -20.32 7.85 20.83
C CYS A 273 -21.46 8.69 21.38
N TRP A 274 -22.51 8.00 21.79
CA TRP A 274 -23.65 8.59 22.48
C TRP A 274 -24.33 7.57 23.39
N GLY A 275 -25.18 8.07 24.27
CA GLY A 275 -26.03 7.31 25.18
C GLY A 275 -27.50 7.65 25.04
N GLN A 276 -28.35 6.95 25.78
CA GLN A 276 -29.78 7.27 25.88
C GLN A 276 -30.08 8.43 26.83
N GLU A 277 -29.17 8.77 27.74
CA GLU A 277 -29.40 9.75 28.81
C GLU A 277 -29.16 11.21 28.40
N THR A 278 -28.48 11.43 27.27
CA THR A 278 -28.13 12.76 26.76
C THR A 278 -28.57 12.93 25.31
N THR A 279 -28.87 14.17 24.91
CA THR A 279 -29.16 14.53 23.51
C THR A 279 -27.90 14.80 22.70
N SER A 280 -26.72 14.72 23.32
CA SER A 280 -25.43 14.97 22.69
C SER A 280 -24.69 13.69 22.32
N SER A 281 -23.90 13.76 21.26
CA SER A 281 -22.83 12.82 20.92
C SER A 281 -21.46 13.47 21.09
N LEU A 282 -20.49 12.68 21.53
CA LEU A 282 -19.08 13.07 21.63
C LEU A 282 -18.33 12.57 20.40
N TYR A 283 -17.60 13.44 19.72
CA TYR A 283 -16.69 13.11 18.63
C TYR A 283 -15.25 13.38 19.05
N VAL A 284 -14.37 12.43 18.74
CA VAL A 284 -12.92 12.56 18.87
C VAL A 284 -12.29 12.10 17.57
N GLY A 285 -11.45 12.92 16.95
CA GLY A 285 -10.79 12.56 15.71
C GLY A 285 -9.46 13.23 15.50
N TRP A 286 -8.63 12.59 14.68
CA TRP A 286 -7.44 13.20 14.11
C TRP A 286 -7.86 14.28 13.10
N VAL A 287 -7.03 15.32 12.95
CA VAL A 287 -7.26 16.40 11.98
C VAL A 287 -6.07 16.45 11.04
N ARG A 288 -6.36 16.47 9.73
CA ARG A 288 -5.44 16.72 8.60
C ARG A 288 -4.02 16.18 8.79
N PRO A 289 -3.68 15.03 8.19
CA PRO A 289 -2.32 14.48 8.22
C PRO A 289 -1.22 15.49 7.85
N SER A 290 -1.50 16.49 7.01
CA SER A 290 -0.55 17.56 6.65
C SER A 290 -0.15 18.46 7.82
N LEU A 291 -0.90 18.44 8.93
CA LEU A 291 -0.62 19.17 10.16
C LEU A 291 0.10 18.32 11.21
N THR A 292 0.65 17.17 10.79
CA THR A 292 1.35 16.22 11.65
C THR A 292 2.79 16.07 11.21
N HIS A 293 3.72 16.25 12.16
CA HIS A 293 5.13 15.94 11.98
C HIS A 293 5.68 15.37 13.28
N LEU A 294 5.99 14.07 13.27
CA LEU A 294 6.40 13.29 14.44
C LEU A 294 7.70 12.53 14.12
N PRO A 295 8.88 13.15 14.24
CA PRO A 295 10.15 12.58 13.79
C PRO A 295 10.50 11.21 14.37
N ASP A 296 10.00 10.90 15.57
CA ASP A 296 10.27 9.64 16.28
C ASP A 296 9.25 8.53 15.93
N GLY A 297 8.33 8.79 15.00
CA GLY A 297 7.23 7.90 14.61
C GLY A 297 5.94 8.16 15.40
N LEU A 298 4.80 7.97 14.73
CA LEU A 298 3.47 8.14 15.32
C LEU A 298 3.20 7.12 16.44
N ARG A 299 2.97 7.62 17.66
CA ARG A 299 2.17 6.91 18.67
C ARG A 299 0.74 7.42 18.63
N ARG A 300 -0.22 6.49 18.55
CA ARG A 300 -1.64 6.81 18.42
C ARG A 300 -2.25 7.28 19.74
N LEU A 301 -3.38 7.97 19.63
CA LEU A 301 -4.23 8.25 20.78
C LEU A 301 -4.94 6.96 21.19
N ARG A 302 -5.20 6.78 22.48
CA ARG A 302 -6.01 5.66 22.98
C ARG A 302 -7.27 6.20 23.61
N LEU A 303 -8.42 5.67 23.21
CA LEU A 303 -9.70 5.97 23.83
C LEU A 303 -10.11 4.76 24.65
N VAL A 304 -10.31 4.98 25.95
CA VAL A 304 -10.73 3.95 26.89
C VAL A 304 -12.13 4.30 27.40
N SER A 305 -13.11 3.44 27.13
CA SER A 305 -14.42 3.53 27.77
C SER A 305 -14.43 2.65 29.02
N ALA A 306 -14.10 3.21 30.18
CA ALA A 306 -14.12 2.48 31.44
C ALA A 306 -15.53 2.47 32.05
N SER A 307 -16.02 1.29 32.47
CA SER A 307 -17.03 1.25 33.53
C SER A 307 -16.32 1.54 34.85
N GLY A 308 -16.44 2.77 35.35
CA GLY A 308 -15.95 3.12 36.68
C GLY A 308 -16.52 2.20 37.77
N SER A 309 -15.94 2.28 38.98
CA SER A 309 -16.43 1.55 40.15
C SER A 309 -17.95 1.72 40.35
N PRO A 310 -18.67 0.77 40.98
CA PRO A 310 -20.12 0.85 41.15
C PRO A 310 -20.55 2.21 41.74
N GLY A 311 -21.14 3.08 40.92
CA GLY A 311 -21.53 4.44 41.30
C GLY A 311 -20.87 5.59 40.51
N GLN A 312 -19.87 5.33 39.65
CA GLN A 312 -19.38 6.29 38.65
C GLN A 312 -20.00 5.97 37.29
N ALA A 313 -20.76 6.91 36.72
CA ALA A 313 -21.31 6.78 35.36
C ALA A 313 -20.16 6.61 34.34
N GLY A 314 -20.40 5.85 33.27
CA GLY A 314 -19.37 5.41 32.32
C GLY A 314 -18.48 6.54 31.81
N GLN A 315 -17.16 6.38 31.93
CA GLN A 315 -16.18 7.41 31.56
C GLN A 315 -15.58 7.10 30.19
N VAL A 316 -15.29 8.15 29.42
CA VAL A 316 -14.46 8.10 28.22
C VAL A 316 -13.17 8.85 28.54
N ASP A 317 -12.06 8.13 28.56
CA ASP A 317 -10.73 8.71 28.73
C ASP A 317 -9.99 8.74 27.39
N LEU A 318 -9.52 9.92 27.00
CA LEU A 318 -8.66 10.11 25.83
C LEU A 318 -7.21 10.24 26.31
N HIS A 319 -6.42 9.23 26.02
CA HIS A 319 -4.98 9.20 26.28
C HIS A 319 -4.21 9.74 25.08
N ILE A 320 -3.40 10.77 25.32
CA ILE A 320 -2.61 11.46 24.32
C ILE A 320 -1.12 11.28 24.65
N PRO A 321 -0.33 10.55 23.83
CA PRO A 321 1.09 10.35 24.09
C PRO A 321 1.89 11.65 23.93
N ILE A 322 2.86 11.89 24.83
CA ILE A 322 3.78 13.03 24.74
C ILE A 322 4.95 12.69 23.82
N GLN A 323 4.84 13.09 22.55
CA GLN A 323 5.78 12.76 21.48
C GLN A 323 6.36 14.01 20.83
N ARG A 324 7.66 13.95 20.52
CA ARG A 324 8.39 15.02 19.84
C ARG A 324 7.75 15.35 18.50
N GLY A 325 7.61 16.64 18.22
CA GLY A 325 6.99 17.14 17.00
C GLY A 325 5.65 17.80 17.29
N HIS A 326 4.74 17.77 16.33
CA HIS A 326 3.40 18.34 16.48
C HIS A 326 2.34 17.54 15.72
N PHE A 327 1.10 17.61 16.20
CA PHE A 327 -0.09 17.07 15.54
C PHE A 327 -1.35 17.80 16.02
N ARG A 328 -2.44 17.66 15.26
CA ARG A 328 -3.74 18.28 15.57
C ARG A 328 -4.83 17.24 15.75
N ILE A 329 -5.66 17.44 16.77
CA ILE A 329 -6.88 16.66 17.01
C ILE A 329 -8.10 17.58 17.06
N ALA A 330 -9.29 16.99 16.95
CA ALA A 330 -10.56 17.69 17.12
C ALA A 330 -11.44 16.97 18.13
N LEU A 331 -12.07 17.76 18.99
CA LEU A 331 -13.18 17.36 19.85
C LEU A 331 -14.42 18.09 19.37
N ALA A 332 -15.54 17.40 19.22
CA ALA A 332 -16.81 18.04 18.92
C ALA A 332 -17.93 17.43 19.74
N VAL A 333 -18.88 18.28 20.14
CA VAL A 333 -20.11 17.85 20.80
C VAL A 333 -21.26 18.28 19.92
N THR A 334 -21.96 17.30 19.35
CA THR A 334 -23.05 17.52 18.40
C THR A 334 -24.35 16.96 18.94
N GLU A 335 -25.46 17.25 18.25
CA GLU A 335 -26.72 16.56 18.50
C GLU A 335 -26.57 15.08 18.18
N ARG A 336 -27.27 14.26 18.97
CA ARG A 336 -27.29 12.81 18.78
C ARG A 336 -27.89 12.46 17.41
N PRO A 337 -27.26 11.55 16.65
CA PRO A 337 -27.80 11.14 15.36
C PRO A 337 -29.14 10.41 15.44
N GLY A 338 -30.03 10.70 14.47
CA GLY A 338 -31.26 9.92 14.22
C GLY A 338 -32.43 10.13 15.19
N ALA A 339 -32.61 11.29 15.81
CA ALA A 339 -33.70 11.53 16.78
C ALA A 339 -35.05 11.92 16.13
N PRO A 340 -36.12 11.12 16.37
CA PRO A 340 -37.28 11.72 17.05
C PRO A 340 -37.74 10.95 18.30
N GLU A 341 -37.34 9.69 18.52
CA GLU A 341 -37.76 8.88 19.68
C GLU A 341 -36.58 8.28 20.48
N PRO A 342 -36.65 8.22 21.84
CA PRO A 342 -35.59 7.64 22.67
C PRO A 342 -35.48 6.12 22.48
N GLY A 343 -34.36 5.66 21.92
CA GLY A 343 -33.93 4.26 21.99
C GLY A 343 -33.78 3.54 20.65
N THR A 344 -34.20 4.15 19.54
CA THR A 344 -33.87 3.71 18.18
C THR A 344 -32.60 4.44 17.70
N CYS A 345 -31.79 3.75 16.92
CA CYS A 345 -30.63 4.32 16.23
C CYS A 345 -30.55 3.67 14.85
N GLU A 346 -31.14 4.32 13.87
CA GLU A 346 -31.02 3.94 12.46
C GLU A 346 -30.21 5.03 11.77
N LEU A 347 -28.90 4.84 11.75
CA LEU A 347 -28.01 5.58 10.85
C LEU A 347 -27.89 4.74 9.59
N ASP A 348 -28.12 5.36 8.43
CA ASP A 348 -27.87 4.69 7.16
C ASP A 348 -26.36 4.47 7.00
N LEU A 349 -25.98 3.19 6.89
CA LEU A 349 -24.60 2.77 6.67
C LEU A 349 -24.34 2.46 5.18
N THR A 350 -25.33 2.71 4.32
CA THR A 350 -25.28 2.53 2.86
C THR A 350 -25.44 3.89 2.15
N GLY A 351 -24.87 4.06 0.96
CA GLY A 351 -25.00 5.32 0.20
C GLY A 351 -24.14 6.50 0.69
N PRO A 352 -24.51 7.77 0.38
CA PRO A 352 -23.72 8.97 0.68
C PRO A 352 -23.38 9.19 2.16
N GLY A 353 -22.48 10.13 2.44
CA GLY A 353 -22.05 10.47 3.80
C GLY A 353 -23.19 11.01 4.66
N ASN A 354 -23.26 10.58 5.92
CA ASN A 354 -24.21 11.14 6.88
C ASN A 354 -23.64 12.40 7.58
N GLU A 355 -24.37 12.96 8.53
CA GLU A 355 -23.95 14.18 9.26
C GLU A 355 -22.63 14.04 10.04
N LEU A 356 -22.31 12.84 10.54
CA LEU A 356 -21.03 12.56 11.21
C LEU A 356 -19.90 12.44 10.20
N ASP A 357 -20.15 11.86 9.04
CA ASP A 357 -19.19 11.87 7.91
C ASP A 357 -18.93 13.31 7.46
N ALA A 358 -19.98 14.13 7.29
CA ALA A 358 -19.85 15.53 6.90
C ALA A 358 -19.10 16.39 7.94
N LEU A 359 -19.20 16.07 9.23
CA LEU A 359 -18.37 16.68 10.28
C LEU A 359 -16.91 16.27 10.12
N HIS A 360 -16.64 14.97 9.94
CA HIS A 360 -15.27 14.46 9.78
C HIS A 360 -14.62 15.00 8.50
N THR A 361 -15.33 15.03 7.38
CA THR A 361 -14.86 15.56 6.10
C THR A 361 -14.55 17.04 6.16
N ARG A 362 -15.34 17.85 6.88
CA ARG A 362 -14.98 19.27 7.13
C ARG A 362 -13.70 19.45 7.93
N LEU A 363 -13.26 18.43 8.66
CA LEU A 363 -12.03 18.46 9.45
C LEU A 363 -10.84 17.82 8.72
N ASN A 364 -11.07 16.96 7.73
CA ASN A 364 -10.03 16.10 7.13
C ASN A 364 -10.09 16.02 5.59
N GLY A 365 -11.00 16.74 4.95
CA GLY A 365 -11.20 16.77 3.50
C GLY A 365 -11.22 18.19 2.94
N PRO A 366 -11.41 18.31 1.61
CA PRO A 366 -11.45 19.61 0.95
C PRO A 366 -12.61 20.45 1.47
N ASP A 367 -12.28 21.63 1.95
CA ASP A 367 -13.24 22.62 2.45
C ASP A 367 -13.29 23.84 1.52
N LEU A 368 -14.12 24.84 1.86
CA LEU A 368 -14.24 26.06 1.06
C LEU A 368 -12.93 26.88 1.05
N ASP A 369 -12.11 26.74 2.09
CA ASP A 369 -10.81 27.38 2.23
C ASP A 369 -9.78 26.78 1.27
N ASP A 370 -9.85 25.46 1.05
CA ASP A 370 -9.07 24.78 0.02
C ASP A 370 -9.56 25.14 -1.38
N LEU A 371 -10.87 25.14 -1.63
CA LEU A 371 -11.45 25.44 -2.95
C LEU A 371 -11.00 26.80 -3.48
N GLN A 372 -11.01 27.86 -2.65
CA GLN A 372 -10.55 29.20 -3.08
C GLN A 372 -9.06 29.24 -3.46
N ARG A 373 -8.26 28.29 -2.95
CA ARG A 373 -6.84 28.21 -3.28
C ARG A 373 -6.60 27.42 -4.54
N MET A 374 -7.49 26.53 -4.96
CA MET A 374 -7.28 25.64 -6.11
C MET A 374 -7.30 26.38 -7.46
N ASP A 375 -6.46 25.94 -8.41
CA ASP A 375 -6.46 26.47 -9.78
C ASP A 375 -7.20 25.53 -10.74
N LEU A 376 -8.53 25.62 -10.73
CA LEU A 376 -9.36 24.69 -11.49
C LEU A 376 -9.61 25.13 -12.96
N GLU A 377 -9.38 26.41 -13.28
CA GLU A 377 -9.70 26.98 -14.60
C GLU A 377 -8.54 26.97 -15.60
N SER A 378 -7.29 27.10 -15.15
CA SER A 378 -6.14 27.19 -16.06
C SER A 378 -6.01 25.98 -17.00
N PRO A 379 -6.20 24.73 -16.54
CA PRO A 379 -6.17 23.57 -17.43
C PRO A 379 -7.31 23.57 -18.46
N ALA A 380 -8.49 24.05 -18.06
CA ALA A 380 -9.67 24.14 -18.91
C ALA A 380 -9.50 25.17 -20.04
N ALA A 381 -8.65 26.18 -19.84
CA ALA A 381 -8.31 27.20 -20.84
C ALA A 381 -7.21 26.76 -21.82
N SER A 382 -6.60 25.58 -21.64
CA SER A 382 -5.49 25.10 -22.47
C SER A 382 -5.92 24.92 -23.93
N SER A 383 -5.07 25.37 -24.86
CA SER A 383 -5.32 25.32 -26.32
C SER A 383 -4.68 24.11 -27.01
N ARG A 384 -3.91 23.29 -26.30
CA ARG A 384 -3.21 22.13 -26.88
C ARG A 384 -4.13 20.91 -27.05
N GLY A 385 -3.86 20.14 -28.10
CA GLY A 385 -4.62 18.94 -28.47
C GLY A 385 -4.37 17.74 -27.55
N PHE A 386 -5.18 16.70 -27.75
CA PHE A 386 -5.11 15.39 -27.10
C PHE A 386 -4.99 14.29 -28.16
N PRO A 387 -4.37 13.14 -27.86
CA PRO A 387 -3.69 12.79 -26.61
C PRO A 387 -2.41 13.60 -26.39
N ARG A 388 -1.97 13.70 -25.13
CA ARG A 388 -0.79 14.48 -24.74
C ARG A 388 0.07 13.87 -23.62
N LEU A 389 -0.33 12.73 -23.05
CA LEU A 389 0.46 12.07 -21.99
C LEU A 389 1.66 11.32 -22.54
N TRP A 390 1.41 10.28 -23.33
CA TRP A 390 2.46 9.43 -23.93
C TRP A 390 2.55 9.58 -25.44
N LEU A 391 1.47 10.05 -26.06
CA LEU A 391 1.34 10.37 -27.47
C LEU A 391 1.06 11.86 -27.62
N GLY A 392 1.37 12.41 -28.79
CA GLY A 392 0.82 13.65 -29.29
C GLY A 392 -0.25 13.36 -30.33
N ASP A 393 -1.06 14.36 -30.66
CA ASP A 393 -2.03 14.29 -31.77
C ASP A 393 -1.39 13.83 -33.09
N SER A 394 -0.16 14.27 -33.37
CA SER A 394 0.62 13.87 -34.53
C SER A 394 1.06 12.41 -34.54
N ASP A 395 1.13 11.75 -33.37
CA ASP A 395 1.62 10.38 -33.23
C ASP A 395 0.51 9.35 -33.55
N VAL A 396 -0.77 9.76 -33.47
CA VAL A 396 -1.94 8.86 -33.58
C VAL A 396 -2.02 8.11 -34.91
N PRO A 397 -1.82 8.73 -36.09
CA PRO A 397 -1.89 8.01 -37.37
C PRO A 397 -0.87 6.87 -37.47
N ASP A 398 0.36 7.10 -37.02
CA ASP A 398 1.44 6.11 -37.06
C ASP A 398 1.16 4.95 -36.09
N VAL A 399 0.63 5.25 -34.90
CA VAL A 399 0.19 4.24 -33.94
C VAL A 399 -0.91 3.37 -34.54
N ARG A 400 -1.94 3.97 -35.18
CA ARG A 400 -3.01 3.22 -35.84
C ARG A 400 -2.48 2.29 -36.92
N GLN A 401 -1.58 2.79 -37.75
CA GLN A 401 -0.95 1.99 -38.80
C GLN A 401 -0.13 0.82 -38.20
N LYS A 402 0.62 1.07 -37.12
CA LYS A 402 1.37 0.03 -36.40
C LYS A 402 0.43 -1.05 -35.85
N LEU A 403 -0.63 -0.68 -35.14
CA LEU A 403 -1.55 -1.65 -34.54
C LEU A 403 -2.33 -2.44 -35.59
N ALA A 404 -2.72 -1.81 -36.70
CA ALA A 404 -3.34 -2.49 -37.84
C ALA A 404 -2.40 -3.52 -38.50
N SER A 405 -1.08 -3.39 -38.33
CA SER A 405 -0.12 -4.35 -38.87
C SER A 405 0.00 -5.65 -38.06
N TRP A 406 -0.66 -5.78 -36.91
CA TRP A 406 -0.62 -6.96 -36.04
C TRP A 406 -1.84 -7.86 -36.30
N PRO A 407 -1.74 -8.90 -37.16
CA PRO A 407 -2.93 -9.64 -37.63
C PRO A 407 -3.66 -10.33 -36.48
N TRP A 408 -2.92 -10.86 -35.50
CA TRP A 408 -3.47 -11.50 -34.30
C TRP A 408 -4.31 -10.53 -33.45
N LEU A 409 -3.90 -9.27 -33.34
CA LEU A 409 -4.62 -8.25 -32.56
C LEU A 409 -5.87 -7.81 -33.31
N HIS A 410 -5.80 -7.66 -34.63
CA HIS A 410 -6.95 -7.29 -35.45
C HIS A 410 -8.03 -8.38 -35.48
N GLU A 411 -7.63 -9.64 -35.74
CA GLU A 411 -8.53 -10.80 -35.72
C GLU A 411 -9.21 -10.92 -34.35
N ARG A 412 -8.42 -10.90 -33.27
CA ARG A 412 -8.95 -11.04 -31.91
C ARG A 412 -9.77 -9.85 -31.44
N TYR A 413 -9.44 -8.62 -31.83
CA TYR A 413 -10.28 -7.45 -31.55
C TYR A 413 -11.63 -7.58 -32.25
N VAL A 414 -11.66 -7.89 -33.55
CA VAL A 414 -12.92 -8.04 -34.29
C VAL A 414 -13.77 -9.18 -33.75
N ASP A 415 -13.15 -10.30 -33.38
CA ASP A 415 -13.85 -11.51 -32.93
C ASP A 415 -14.31 -11.45 -31.46
N HIS A 416 -13.65 -10.64 -30.61
CA HIS A 416 -13.90 -10.62 -29.16
C HIS A 416 -14.36 -9.26 -28.61
N VAL A 417 -14.40 -8.17 -29.39
CA VAL A 417 -14.85 -6.85 -28.91
C VAL A 417 -16.28 -6.87 -28.35
N ASP A 418 -17.12 -7.80 -28.80
CA ASP A 418 -18.51 -7.93 -28.35
C ASP A 418 -18.74 -9.14 -27.40
N ASP A 419 -17.68 -9.85 -26.98
CA ASP A 419 -17.79 -11.01 -26.09
C ASP A 419 -18.11 -10.60 -24.64
N GLU A 420 -19.17 -11.16 -24.05
CA GLU A 420 -19.50 -10.91 -22.64
C GLU A 420 -18.55 -11.68 -21.70
N ILE A 421 -17.83 -10.97 -20.83
CA ILE A 421 -17.22 -11.54 -19.63
C ILE A 421 -18.34 -11.77 -18.62
N LEU A 422 -18.91 -12.97 -18.66
CA LEU A 422 -19.81 -13.41 -17.61
C LEU A 422 -19.02 -13.59 -16.32
N ASP A 423 -19.36 -12.80 -15.29
CA ASP A 423 -18.99 -13.12 -13.90
C ASP A 423 -19.75 -14.40 -13.51
N SER A 424 -19.19 -15.55 -13.86
CA SER A 424 -19.81 -16.84 -13.64
C SER A 424 -19.28 -17.48 -12.36
N THR A 425 -19.58 -16.90 -11.20
CA THR A 425 -19.85 -17.68 -9.98
C THR A 425 -20.88 -16.97 -9.11
N GLN A 426 -22.10 -17.54 -9.06
CA GLN A 426 -23.08 -17.23 -8.03
C GLN A 426 -22.44 -17.34 -6.63
N ARG A 427 -22.23 -16.21 -5.95
CA ARG A 427 -22.42 -16.10 -4.50
C ARG A 427 -23.80 -15.46 -4.27
N PRO A 428 -24.73 -16.09 -3.53
CA PRO A 428 -26.10 -15.59 -3.37
C PRO A 428 -26.26 -14.33 -2.50
N ASP A 429 -25.18 -13.82 -1.90
CA ASP A 429 -25.22 -12.82 -0.82
C ASP A 429 -24.53 -11.48 -1.16
N LEU A 430 -23.81 -11.38 -2.28
CA LEU A 430 -23.35 -10.11 -2.83
C LEU A 430 -24.17 -9.79 -4.09
N THR A 431 -25.28 -9.08 -3.91
CA THR A 431 -25.97 -8.41 -5.00
C THR A 431 -25.07 -7.30 -5.55
N LEU A 432 -24.20 -7.63 -6.51
CA LEU A 432 -23.47 -6.64 -7.29
C LEU A 432 -24.44 -5.98 -8.27
N ARG A 433 -24.72 -4.70 -8.03
CA ARG A 433 -25.32 -3.80 -9.02
C ARG A 433 -24.28 -3.53 -10.11
N GLY A 434 -24.19 -4.38 -11.12
CA GLY A 434 -23.33 -4.16 -12.28
C GLY A 434 -23.66 -5.15 -13.39
N SER A 435 -23.97 -4.63 -14.57
CA SER A 435 -24.19 -5.44 -15.78
C SER A 435 -22.92 -6.22 -16.17
N PRO A 436 -23.02 -7.38 -16.82
CA PRO A 436 -21.84 -8.09 -17.36
C PRO A 436 -20.97 -7.17 -18.22
N ALA A 437 -19.66 -7.23 -18.00
CA ALA A 437 -18.68 -6.44 -18.75
C ALA A 437 -18.32 -7.16 -20.05
N VAL A 438 -18.26 -6.46 -21.18
CA VAL A 438 -17.86 -7.02 -22.49
C VAL A 438 -16.34 -6.86 -22.65
N LEU A 439 -15.64 -7.84 -23.23
CA LEU A 439 -14.19 -7.80 -23.49
C LEU A 439 -13.77 -6.56 -24.30
N GLY A 440 -14.66 -5.98 -25.12
CA GLY A 440 -14.44 -4.70 -25.82
C GLY A 440 -14.82 -3.43 -25.06
N GLN A 441 -14.98 -3.45 -23.73
CA GLN A 441 -15.22 -2.26 -22.90
C GLN A 441 -13.95 -1.46 -22.55
N ASP A 442 -12.91 -1.49 -23.39
CA ASP A 442 -11.96 -0.35 -23.50
C ASP A 442 -12.39 0.53 -24.69
N PRO A 443 -13.49 1.31 -24.58
CA PRO A 443 -13.98 2.12 -25.69
C PRO A 443 -12.97 3.20 -26.11
N ALA A 444 -12.11 3.65 -25.20
CA ALA A 444 -11.02 4.58 -25.50
C ALA A 444 -9.92 3.91 -26.34
N GLY A 445 -9.52 2.69 -25.99
CA GLY A 445 -8.62 1.85 -26.77
C GLY A 445 -9.19 1.45 -28.12
N ALA A 446 -10.47 1.10 -28.17
CA ALA A 446 -11.21 0.84 -29.40
C ALA A 446 -11.22 2.07 -30.32
N TYR A 447 -11.43 3.27 -29.77
CA TYR A 447 -11.33 4.53 -30.52
C TYR A 447 -9.90 4.80 -31.02
N LEU A 448 -8.88 4.51 -30.20
CA LEU A 448 -7.49 4.63 -30.62
C LEU A 448 -7.20 3.77 -31.85
N ILE A 449 -7.64 2.51 -31.88
CA ILE A 449 -7.46 1.60 -33.03
C ILE A 449 -8.31 2.02 -34.23
N SER A 450 -9.61 2.23 -34.03
CA SER A 450 -10.59 2.35 -35.14
C SER A 450 -10.76 3.77 -35.68
N GLY A 451 -10.58 4.78 -34.81
CA GLY A 451 -11.00 6.16 -35.09
C GLY A 451 -12.51 6.38 -35.13
N ASP A 452 -13.32 5.43 -34.68
CA ASP A 452 -14.77 5.54 -34.65
C ASP A 452 -15.25 6.44 -33.50
N SER A 453 -15.81 7.60 -33.84
CA SER A 453 -16.34 8.57 -32.88
C SER A 453 -17.41 7.99 -31.95
N ALA A 454 -18.19 6.98 -32.37
CA ALA A 454 -19.18 6.35 -31.50
C ALA A 454 -18.53 5.62 -30.30
N ARG A 455 -17.31 5.11 -30.48
CA ARG A 455 -16.51 4.52 -29.39
C ARG A 455 -16.00 5.61 -28.45
N ALA A 456 -15.59 6.77 -28.97
CA ALA A 456 -15.21 7.92 -28.15
C ALA A 456 -16.40 8.44 -27.32
N GLU A 457 -17.60 8.54 -27.89
CA GLU A 457 -18.83 8.93 -27.17
C GLU A 457 -19.15 7.94 -26.03
N THR A 458 -19.04 6.63 -26.32
CA THR A 458 -19.26 5.58 -25.31
C THR A 458 -18.25 5.68 -24.17
N ALA A 459 -16.96 5.87 -24.49
CA ALA A 459 -15.91 6.06 -23.50
C ALA A 459 -16.19 7.27 -22.61
N LEU A 460 -16.49 8.41 -23.23
CA LEU A 460 -16.73 9.65 -22.53
C LEU A 460 -17.90 9.53 -21.56
N SER A 461 -19.01 8.92 -21.98
CA SER A 461 -20.18 8.71 -21.11
C SER A 461 -19.84 7.86 -19.88
N GLN A 462 -18.98 6.85 -20.00
CA GLN A 462 -18.61 5.97 -18.89
C GLN A 462 -17.58 6.63 -17.97
N LEU A 463 -16.55 7.23 -18.55
CA LEU A 463 -15.46 7.88 -17.83
C LEU A 463 -15.94 9.11 -17.05
N THR A 464 -16.88 9.88 -17.59
CA THR A 464 -17.46 11.04 -16.87
C THR A 464 -18.24 10.60 -15.64
N VAL A 465 -18.97 9.48 -15.68
CA VAL A 465 -19.65 8.94 -14.48
C VAL A 465 -18.63 8.55 -13.41
N THR A 466 -17.55 7.86 -13.79
CA THR A 466 -16.47 7.53 -12.84
C THR A 466 -15.79 8.78 -12.29
N LEU A 467 -15.59 9.80 -13.11
CA LEU A 467 -15.02 11.08 -12.68
C LEU A 467 -15.93 11.79 -11.67
N ASP A 468 -17.24 11.84 -11.93
CA ASP A 468 -18.24 12.41 -11.03
C ASP A 468 -18.28 11.64 -9.69
N ASP A 469 -18.32 10.31 -9.73
CA ASP A 469 -18.28 9.45 -8.53
C ASP A 469 -17.02 9.71 -7.67
N MET A 470 -15.86 9.93 -8.31
CA MET A 470 -14.61 10.25 -7.60
C MET A 470 -14.63 11.64 -6.97
N VAL A 471 -15.17 12.63 -7.68
CA VAL A 471 -15.35 13.99 -7.15
C VAL A 471 -16.30 13.97 -5.96
N ASP A 472 -17.44 13.29 -6.09
CA ASP A 472 -18.44 13.17 -5.02
C ASP A 472 -17.88 12.45 -3.80
N MET A 473 -17.14 11.34 -3.99
CA MET A 473 -16.47 10.62 -2.92
C MET A 473 -15.50 11.52 -2.14
N LEU A 474 -14.68 12.32 -2.83
CA LEU A 474 -13.73 13.24 -2.17
C LEU A 474 -14.43 14.41 -1.47
N LEU A 475 -15.56 14.89 -2.00
CA LEU A 475 -16.34 15.95 -1.36
C LEU A 475 -17.16 15.43 -0.16
N ASP A 476 -17.61 14.17 -0.19
CA ASP A 476 -18.41 13.57 0.89
C ASP A 476 -17.57 13.02 2.03
N TYR A 477 -16.42 12.41 1.71
CA TYR A 477 -15.59 11.69 2.67
C TYR A 477 -14.18 12.26 2.82
N GLY A 478 -13.70 13.08 1.88
CA GLY A 478 -12.30 13.48 1.83
C GLY A 478 -11.34 12.30 1.65
N PRO A 479 -10.03 12.55 1.68
CA PRO A 479 -9.00 11.50 1.71
C PRO A 479 -8.91 10.87 3.12
N SER A 480 -10.02 10.30 3.61
CA SER A 480 -10.13 9.76 4.98
C SER A 480 -10.81 8.39 5.05
N ILE A 481 -10.96 7.75 3.88
CA ILE A 481 -11.51 6.41 3.70
C ILE A 481 -10.62 5.62 2.73
N ASP A 482 -10.71 4.29 2.80
CA ASP A 482 -9.86 3.37 2.02
C ASP A 482 -10.01 3.58 0.50
N ASP A 483 -11.23 3.82 0.04
CA ASP A 483 -11.51 4.05 -1.39
C ASP A 483 -10.94 5.38 -1.92
N ALA A 484 -10.71 6.37 -1.04
CA ALA A 484 -10.26 7.72 -1.40
C ALA A 484 -8.76 7.96 -1.14
N LEU A 485 -8.03 6.91 -0.74
CA LEU A 485 -6.64 6.96 -0.33
C LEU A 485 -5.80 5.88 -0.99
N GLY A 486 -4.49 6.13 -1.08
CA GLY A 486 -3.52 5.12 -1.48
C GLY A 486 -3.90 4.39 -2.76
N ILE A 487 -3.85 3.06 -2.69
CA ILE A 487 -4.19 2.15 -3.77
C ILE A 487 -5.66 2.23 -4.23
N GLY A 488 -6.60 2.54 -3.32
CA GLY A 488 -8.04 2.49 -3.57
C GLY A 488 -8.50 3.54 -4.58
N ILE A 489 -7.89 4.73 -4.54
CA ILE A 489 -8.15 5.78 -5.54
C ILE A 489 -7.12 5.79 -6.67
N ALA A 490 -5.83 5.52 -6.39
CA ALA A 490 -4.75 5.74 -7.35
C ALA A 490 -4.92 4.94 -8.65
N ARG A 491 -5.38 3.68 -8.56
CA ARG A 491 -5.55 2.79 -9.72
C ARG A 491 -6.69 3.27 -10.63
N ARG A 492 -7.88 3.45 -10.05
CA ARG A 492 -9.06 3.99 -10.76
C ARG A 492 -8.76 5.34 -11.40
N TRP A 493 -8.06 6.21 -10.67
CA TRP A 493 -7.68 7.54 -11.15
C TRP A 493 -6.70 7.48 -12.32
N ARG A 494 -5.69 6.61 -12.25
CA ARG A 494 -4.69 6.41 -13.31
C ARG A 494 -5.37 5.99 -14.61
N ALA A 495 -6.22 4.98 -14.52
CA ALA A 495 -6.98 4.50 -15.65
C ALA A 495 -7.89 5.55 -16.27
N LEU A 496 -8.62 6.28 -15.43
CA LEU A 496 -9.46 7.39 -15.85
C LEU A 496 -8.66 8.42 -16.65
N ILE A 497 -7.52 8.88 -16.11
CA ILE A 497 -6.63 9.85 -16.75
C ILE A 497 -6.15 9.37 -18.12
N LEU A 498 -5.66 8.14 -18.18
CA LEU A 498 -5.05 7.60 -19.39
C LEU A 498 -6.09 7.35 -20.49
N ASN A 499 -7.30 6.88 -20.14
CA ASN A 499 -8.38 6.72 -21.12
C ASN A 499 -8.95 8.06 -21.59
N LEU A 500 -9.14 9.02 -20.68
CA LEU A 500 -9.58 10.37 -21.06
C LEU A 500 -8.59 11.03 -22.02
N ASP A 501 -7.27 10.89 -21.80
CA ASP A 501 -6.26 11.43 -22.71
C ASP A 501 -6.47 10.98 -24.16
N LEU A 502 -6.89 9.72 -24.39
CA LEU A 502 -7.13 9.18 -25.73
C LEU A 502 -8.36 9.77 -26.43
N VAL A 503 -9.41 10.11 -25.68
CA VAL A 503 -10.73 10.47 -26.26
C VAL A 503 -11.07 11.96 -26.17
N LEU A 504 -10.45 12.72 -25.28
CA LEU A 504 -10.73 14.15 -25.10
C LEU A 504 -10.48 14.97 -26.38
N GLY A 505 -9.64 14.48 -27.29
CA GLY A 505 -9.35 15.09 -28.59
C GLY A 505 -10.36 14.78 -29.68
N ALA A 506 -11.31 13.86 -29.47
CA ALA A 506 -12.28 13.45 -30.49
C ALA A 506 -13.22 14.60 -30.88
N GLU A 507 -13.67 14.62 -32.14
CA GLU A 507 -14.53 15.69 -32.69
C GLU A 507 -15.87 15.83 -31.98
N VAL A 508 -16.35 14.74 -31.37
CA VAL A 508 -17.59 14.67 -30.60
C VAL A 508 -17.52 15.43 -29.28
N VAL A 509 -16.32 15.67 -28.74
CA VAL A 509 -16.12 16.33 -27.45
C VAL A 509 -16.11 17.84 -27.65
N SER A 510 -17.13 18.51 -27.12
CA SER A 510 -17.21 19.98 -27.18
C SER A 510 -16.12 20.63 -26.31
N SER A 511 -15.72 21.86 -26.65
CA SER A 511 -14.76 22.61 -25.81
C SER A 511 -15.26 22.85 -24.38
N ALA A 512 -16.58 23.03 -24.20
CA ALA A 512 -17.18 23.24 -22.89
C ALA A 512 -17.14 21.95 -22.04
N GLU A 513 -17.50 20.81 -22.64
CA GLU A 513 -17.42 19.50 -21.97
C GLU A 513 -15.97 19.13 -21.62
N ARG A 514 -15.03 19.40 -22.52
CA ARG A 514 -13.60 19.21 -22.27
C ARG A 514 -13.11 20.06 -21.10
N ALA A 515 -13.48 21.34 -21.06
CA ALA A 515 -13.16 22.24 -19.97
C ALA A 515 -13.71 21.72 -18.63
N GLU A 516 -14.95 21.23 -18.64
CA GLU A 516 -15.65 20.68 -17.47
C GLU A 516 -14.95 19.43 -16.89
N ILE A 517 -14.49 18.54 -17.76
CA ILE A 517 -13.72 17.35 -17.39
C ILE A 517 -12.36 17.74 -16.81
N LEU A 518 -11.64 18.65 -17.48
CA LEU A 518 -10.32 19.10 -17.01
C LEU A 518 -10.40 19.80 -15.66
N ARG A 519 -11.47 20.54 -15.39
CA ARG A 519 -11.72 21.16 -14.08
C ARG A 519 -11.86 20.13 -12.95
N ARG A 520 -12.63 19.06 -13.17
CA ARG A 520 -12.77 17.96 -12.19
C ARG A 520 -11.47 17.19 -12.00
N LEU A 521 -10.72 16.93 -13.08
CA LEU A 521 -9.41 16.31 -12.98
C LEU A 521 -8.41 17.17 -12.20
N ALA A 522 -8.46 18.49 -12.38
CA ALA A 522 -7.67 19.44 -11.61
C ALA A 522 -8.04 19.40 -10.12
N PHE A 523 -9.33 19.30 -9.79
CA PHE A 523 -9.78 19.13 -8.40
C PHE A 523 -9.25 17.86 -7.75
N ILE A 524 -9.38 16.71 -8.43
CA ILE A 524 -8.83 15.45 -7.92
C ILE A 524 -7.31 15.59 -7.72
N ALA A 525 -6.61 16.21 -8.67
CA ALA A 525 -5.17 16.43 -8.56
C ALA A 525 -4.79 17.36 -7.40
N GLU A 526 -5.52 18.46 -7.18
CA GLU A 526 -5.31 19.38 -6.06
C GLU A 526 -5.50 18.67 -4.72
N VAL A 527 -6.55 17.87 -4.55
CA VAL A 527 -6.80 17.11 -3.31
C VAL A 527 -5.77 15.99 -3.13
N GLN A 528 -5.56 15.18 -4.17
CA GLN A 528 -4.73 13.99 -4.09
C GLN A 528 -3.24 14.31 -4.09
N SER A 529 -2.81 15.53 -4.39
CA SER A 529 -1.39 15.95 -4.28
C SER A 529 -1.04 16.55 -2.92
N THR A 530 -1.97 16.59 -1.97
CA THR A 530 -1.71 17.05 -0.60
C THR A 530 -1.09 15.96 0.28
N ASP A 531 -0.44 16.37 1.37
CA ASP A 531 -0.03 15.47 2.45
C ASP A 531 -1.24 14.91 3.23
N ASP A 532 -2.42 15.53 3.10
CA ASP A 532 -3.67 15.02 3.66
C ASP A 532 -4.17 13.76 2.94
N ALA A 533 -3.73 13.53 1.69
CA ALA A 533 -4.05 12.34 0.89
C ALA A 533 -2.92 11.32 0.81
N TRP A 534 -1.66 11.73 1.00
CA TRP A 534 -0.53 10.82 1.13
C TRP A 534 0.59 11.54 1.92
N PRO A 535 0.75 11.28 3.23
CA PRO A 535 1.55 12.11 4.14
C PRO A 535 3.02 12.10 3.77
N ALA A 536 3.75 13.21 3.89
CA ALA A 536 5.20 13.28 3.60
C ALA A 536 6.04 12.18 4.29
N ASN A 537 7.17 11.80 3.67
CA ASN A 537 8.06 10.73 4.16
C ASN A 537 8.60 11.00 5.59
N ASP A 538 8.76 12.26 5.97
CA ASP A 538 9.29 12.70 7.26
C ASP A 538 8.20 13.05 8.29
N SER A 539 6.92 12.88 7.95
CA SER A 539 5.78 13.15 8.84
C SER A 539 5.74 12.25 10.09
N GLY A 540 6.43 11.10 10.05
CA GLY A 540 6.33 10.07 11.08
C GLY A 540 5.07 9.21 10.98
N ILE A 541 4.20 9.45 10.00
CA ILE A 541 2.99 8.66 9.74
C ILE A 541 3.35 7.47 8.83
N PRO A 542 3.11 6.21 9.26
CA PRO A 542 3.35 5.04 8.42
C PRO A 542 2.30 4.94 7.30
N ARG A 543 2.74 4.66 6.07
CA ARG A 543 1.91 4.58 4.84
C ARG A 543 1.45 3.15 4.47
N GLY A 544 1.46 2.22 5.42
CA GLY A 544 1.17 0.81 5.15
C GLY A 544 2.24 0.12 4.29
N ASN A 545 1.83 -0.69 3.31
CA ASN A 545 2.76 -1.43 2.46
C ASN A 545 3.58 -0.50 1.55
N GLN A 546 4.85 -0.84 1.36
CA GLN A 546 5.81 0.00 0.64
C GLN A 546 5.46 0.15 -0.86
N ASN A 547 5.00 -0.92 -1.52
CA ASN A 547 4.56 -0.92 -2.92
C ASN A 547 3.37 0.00 -3.24
N PHE A 548 2.68 0.57 -2.25
CA PHE A 548 1.59 1.51 -2.50
C PHE A 548 2.08 2.90 -2.87
N HIS A 549 3.25 3.28 -2.35
CA HIS A 549 3.83 4.58 -2.62
C HIS A 549 4.07 4.84 -4.12
N PRO A 550 4.70 3.94 -4.90
CA PRO A 550 4.87 4.15 -6.34
C PRO A 550 3.54 4.15 -7.11
N ASP A 551 2.51 3.46 -6.62
CA ASP A 551 1.15 3.50 -7.18
C ASP A 551 0.60 4.95 -7.10
N VAL A 552 0.62 5.56 -5.91
CA VAL A 552 0.16 6.94 -5.68
C VAL A 552 1.01 7.98 -6.42
N VAL A 553 2.34 7.85 -6.34
CA VAL A 553 3.27 8.83 -6.95
C VAL A 553 3.16 8.83 -8.47
N SER A 554 3.05 7.66 -9.10
CA SER A 554 2.92 7.59 -10.56
C SER A 554 1.67 8.28 -11.06
N VAL A 555 0.50 8.07 -10.41
CA VAL A 555 -0.73 8.72 -10.86
C VAL A 555 -0.72 10.24 -10.60
N ARG A 556 -0.15 10.72 -9.49
CA ARG A 556 0.06 12.15 -9.25
C ARG A 556 0.87 12.79 -10.39
N GLY A 557 1.96 12.15 -10.80
CA GLY A 557 2.79 12.62 -11.90
C GLY A 557 2.08 12.54 -13.26
N LEU A 558 1.31 11.50 -13.53
CA LEU A 558 0.49 11.40 -14.74
C LEU A 558 -0.60 12.50 -14.77
N ALA A 559 -1.28 12.76 -13.66
CA ALA A 559 -2.24 13.85 -13.55
C ALA A 559 -1.60 15.21 -13.83
N ALA A 560 -0.43 15.48 -13.22
CA ALA A 560 0.32 16.71 -13.47
C ALA A 560 0.73 16.83 -14.95
N ALA A 561 1.20 15.75 -15.57
CA ALA A 561 1.56 15.73 -17.00
C ALA A 561 0.34 15.95 -17.92
N LEU A 562 -0.85 15.47 -17.53
CA LEU A 562 -2.10 15.68 -18.27
C LEU A 562 -2.58 17.13 -18.14
N LEU A 563 -2.50 17.72 -16.95
CA LEU A 563 -2.99 19.06 -16.62
C LEU A 563 -2.02 20.14 -17.06
N GLU A 564 -1.77 20.18 -18.38
CA GLU A 564 -0.97 21.21 -19.01
C GLU A 564 -1.52 22.61 -18.74
N ASP A 565 -0.62 23.57 -18.52
CA ASP A 565 -0.89 24.95 -18.14
C ASP A 565 -1.41 25.16 -16.70
N HIS A 566 -1.60 24.08 -15.91
CA HIS A 566 -1.85 24.22 -14.47
C HIS A 566 -0.65 24.86 -13.77
N ARG A 567 -0.87 25.87 -12.92
CA ARG A 567 0.25 26.59 -12.26
C ARG A 567 1.16 25.69 -11.40
N ARG A 568 0.67 24.55 -10.93
CA ARG A 568 1.42 23.57 -10.12
C ARG A 568 1.96 22.38 -10.93
N GLN A 569 1.73 22.33 -12.23
CA GLN A 569 2.12 21.20 -13.09
C GLN A 569 3.59 20.81 -12.90
N ASP A 570 4.50 21.76 -13.11
CA ASP A 570 5.95 21.52 -13.08
C ASP A 570 6.40 21.06 -11.69
N ALA A 571 5.88 21.71 -10.64
CA ALA A 571 6.18 21.37 -9.25
C ALA A 571 5.70 19.94 -8.90
N TRP A 572 4.45 19.60 -9.23
CA TRP A 572 3.90 18.27 -8.93
C TRP A 572 4.61 17.16 -9.71
N LEU A 573 4.89 17.39 -10.99
CA LEU A 573 5.58 16.41 -11.82
C LEU A 573 7.03 16.23 -11.36
N GLY A 574 7.73 17.31 -11.02
CA GLY A 574 9.06 17.28 -10.42
C GLY A 574 9.09 16.47 -9.13
N VAL A 575 8.20 16.79 -8.18
CA VAL A 575 8.08 16.05 -6.91
C VAL A 575 7.77 14.57 -7.15
N ALA A 576 6.86 14.24 -8.07
CA ALA A 576 6.54 12.85 -8.36
C ALA A 576 7.75 12.07 -8.91
N VAL A 577 8.53 12.67 -9.80
CA VAL A 577 9.76 12.04 -10.34
C VAL A 577 10.81 11.87 -9.24
N GLU A 578 11.02 12.89 -8.41
CA GLU A 578 11.98 12.84 -7.30
C GLU A 578 11.59 11.79 -6.23
N GLU A 579 10.30 11.74 -5.84
CA GLU A 579 9.81 10.75 -4.89
C GLU A 579 9.91 9.33 -5.44
N MET A 580 9.56 9.11 -6.71
CA MET A 580 9.70 7.81 -7.36
C MET A 580 11.17 7.37 -7.42
N ALA A 581 12.09 8.27 -7.78
CA ALA A 581 13.52 7.97 -7.80
C ALA A 581 14.03 7.58 -6.41
N ALA A 582 13.70 8.37 -5.40
CA ALA A 582 14.10 8.11 -4.02
C ALA A 582 13.46 6.83 -3.47
N PHE A 583 12.24 6.49 -3.88
CA PHE A 583 11.62 5.20 -3.57
C PHE A 583 12.42 4.06 -4.20
N LEU A 584 12.70 4.10 -5.50
CA LEU A 584 13.44 3.04 -6.19
C LEU A 584 14.82 2.77 -5.56
N GLU A 585 15.52 3.83 -5.15
CA GLU A 585 16.82 3.74 -4.47
C GLU A 585 16.74 3.10 -3.08
N ARG A 586 15.69 3.37 -2.31
CA ARG A 586 15.48 2.75 -0.98
C ARG A 586 14.93 1.33 -1.06
N TYR A 587 14.17 1.04 -2.11
CA TYR A 587 13.42 -0.21 -2.27
C TYR A 587 14.27 -1.33 -2.86
N HIS A 588 15.36 -1.01 -3.55
CA HIS A 588 16.27 -1.97 -4.17
C HIS A 588 17.64 -1.99 -3.51
N LEU A 589 18.25 -3.17 -3.52
CA LEU A 589 19.61 -3.41 -3.09
C LEU A 589 20.60 -3.22 -4.26
N PRO A 590 21.92 -3.09 -4.00
CA PRO A 590 22.92 -2.93 -5.07
C PRO A 590 22.89 -4.02 -6.13
N SER A 591 22.51 -5.24 -5.75
CA SER A 591 22.34 -6.41 -6.64
C SER A 591 21.20 -6.29 -7.65
N GLY A 592 20.29 -5.32 -7.46
CA GLY A 592 19.04 -5.20 -8.20
C GLY A 592 17.87 -5.99 -7.59
N ALA A 593 18.10 -6.86 -6.61
CA ALA A 593 17.01 -7.43 -5.81
C ALA A 593 16.26 -6.32 -5.06
N CYS A 594 14.96 -6.47 -4.83
CA CYS A 594 14.20 -5.50 -4.04
C CYS A 594 13.71 -6.11 -2.72
N LEU A 595 13.27 -5.24 -1.81
CA LEU A 595 12.78 -5.67 -0.49
C LEU A 595 11.54 -6.57 -0.57
N GLU A 596 10.84 -6.57 -1.72
CA GLU A 596 9.67 -7.43 -1.97
C GLU A 596 9.87 -8.45 -3.10
N SER A 597 8.95 -9.40 -3.24
CA SER A 597 9.04 -10.43 -4.28
C SER A 597 8.89 -9.88 -5.71
N ALA A 598 9.37 -10.65 -6.70
CA ALA A 598 9.52 -10.20 -8.09
C ALA A 598 8.24 -9.65 -8.74
N THR A 599 7.06 -10.14 -8.34
CA THR A 599 5.76 -9.62 -8.77
C THR A 599 5.66 -8.12 -8.43
N TYR A 600 5.92 -7.75 -7.18
CA TYR A 600 5.79 -6.37 -6.73
C TYR A 600 6.93 -5.49 -7.19
N GLN A 601 8.13 -6.06 -7.35
CA GLN A 601 9.23 -5.38 -8.03
C GLN A 601 8.83 -4.90 -9.43
N LEU A 602 8.28 -5.80 -10.25
CA LEU A 602 7.83 -5.47 -11.60
C LEU A 602 6.66 -4.48 -11.59
N VAL A 603 5.69 -4.62 -10.68
CA VAL A 603 4.59 -3.64 -10.55
C VAL A 603 5.14 -2.23 -10.30
N CYS A 604 6.04 -2.07 -9.33
CA CYS A 604 6.67 -0.79 -9.01
C CYS A 604 7.46 -0.22 -10.19
N LEU A 605 8.25 -1.06 -10.88
CA LEU A 605 8.98 -0.65 -12.09
C LEU A 605 8.05 -0.29 -13.25
N GLY A 606 6.91 -0.96 -13.39
CA GLY A 606 5.87 -0.64 -14.37
C GLY A 606 5.30 0.76 -14.14
N TYR A 607 5.00 1.13 -12.88
CA TYR A 607 4.57 2.48 -12.52
C TYR A 607 5.65 3.54 -12.79
N ALA A 608 6.92 3.22 -12.50
CA ALA A 608 8.05 4.10 -12.82
C ALA A 608 8.18 4.32 -14.35
N LEU A 609 7.98 3.29 -15.16
CA LEU A 609 8.01 3.39 -16.63
C LEU A 609 6.89 4.28 -17.18
N GLN A 610 5.68 4.15 -16.64
CA GLN A 610 4.54 4.99 -17.03
C GLN A 610 4.78 6.46 -16.69
N LEU A 611 5.28 6.75 -15.47
CA LEU A 611 5.65 8.10 -15.05
C LEU A 611 6.79 8.65 -15.92
N HIS A 612 7.82 7.85 -16.18
CA HIS A 612 8.95 8.23 -17.03
C HIS A 612 8.49 8.69 -18.42
N ALA A 613 7.61 7.92 -19.07
CA ALA A 613 7.12 8.24 -20.41
C ALA A 613 6.40 9.61 -20.45
N ALA A 614 5.58 9.90 -19.44
CA ALA A 614 4.90 11.20 -19.33
C ALA A 614 5.86 12.34 -18.96
N ALA A 615 6.77 12.11 -18.02
CA ALA A 615 7.73 13.11 -17.54
C ALA A 615 8.67 13.61 -18.64
N VAL A 616 9.26 12.70 -19.43
CA VAL A 616 10.18 13.06 -20.51
C VAL A 616 9.50 13.87 -21.60
N ARG A 617 8.22 13.58 -21.93
CA ARG A 617 7.45 14.39 -22.89
C ARG A 617 7.19 15.81 -22.41
N ARG A 618 7.25 16.04 -21.10
CA ARG A 618 7.16 17.38 -20.48
C ARG A 618 8.52 18.02 -20.22
N GLY A 619 9.62 17.39 -20.62
CA GLY A 619 10.97 17.93 -20.48
C GLY A 619 11.63 17.69 -19.12
N HIS A 620 11.02 16.86 -18.25
CA HIS A 620 11.66 16.43 -17.01
C HIS A 620 12.68 15.31 -17.26
N GLY A 621 13.62 15.14 -16.31
CA GLY A 621 14.60 14.05 -16.33
C GLY A 621 13.93 12.66 -16.29
N GLY A 622 14.59 11.67 -16.88
CA GLY A 622 14.08 10.31 -16.96
C GLY A 622 14.50 9.40 -15.81
N LEU A 623 13.59 8.56 -15.31
CA LEU A 623 13.85 7.53 -14.29
C LEU A 623 14.72 6.36 -14.79
N VAL A 624 14.74 6.10 -16.11
CA VAL A 624 15.50 4.96 -16.68
C VAL A 624 17.02 5.14 -16.66
N GLU A 625 17.48 6.35 -16.32
CA GLU A 625 18.90 6.68 -16.20
C GLU A 625 19.45 6.41 -14.81
N LEU A 626 18.59 6.11 -13.85
CA LEU A 626 19.00 5.68 -12.53
C LEU A 626 19.70 4.32 -12.64
N PRO A 627 20.91 4.14 -12.07
CA PRO A 627 21.60 2.85 -12.08
C PRO A 627 20.76 1.73 -11.48
N VAL A 628 20.04 2.03 -10.38
CA VAL A 628 19.17 1.09 -9.68
C VAL A 628 18.04 0.56 -10.57
N PHE A 629 17.50 1.38 -11.49
CA PHE A 629 16.48 0.95 -12.44
C PHE A 629 17.01 -0.16 -13.37
N ARG A 630 18.22 0.03 -13.90
CA ARG A 630 18.83 -0.94 -14.82
C ARG A 630 19.23 -2.23 -14.10
N HIS A 631 19.84 -2.12 -12.92
CA HIS A 631 20.21 -3.28 -12.11
C HIS A 631 18.97 -4.10 -11.71
N ALA A 632 17.86 -3.45 -11.36
CA ALA A 632 16.62 -4.14 -11.02
C ALA A 632 16.09 -5.02 -12.16
N PHE A 633 16.05 -4.49 -13.39
CA PHE A 633 15.65 -5.26 -14.55
C PHE A 633 16.66 -6.35 -14.95
N GLU A 634 17.96 -6.09 -14.82
CA GLU A 634 19.00 -7.09 -15.08
C GLU A 634 18.96 -8.24 -14.08
N PHE A 635 18.67 -7.95 -12.81
CA PHE A 635 18.42 -8.95 -11.77
C PHE A 635 17.22 -9.85 -12.13
N LEU A 636 16.08 -9.26 -12.47
CA LEU A 636 14.88 -10.00 -12.86
C LEU A 636 15.11 -10.85 -14.12
N ALA A 637 15.82 -10.32 -15.12
CA ALA A 637 16.19 -11.07 -16.31
C ALA A 637 17.10 -12.27 -15.97
N ALA A 638 18.13 -12.06 -15.15
CA ALA A 638 19.12 -13.09 -14.80
C ALA A 638 18.54 -14.22 -13.93
N THR A 639 17.42 -13.99 -13.26
CA THR A 639 16.75 -15.00 -12.41
C THR A 639 15.69 -15.82 -13.16
N GLN A 640 15.35 -15.50 -14.40
CA GLN A 640 14.36 -16.27 -15.19
C GLN A 640 14.71 -17.78 -15.25
N THR A 641 13.73 -18.64 -14.98
CA THR A 641 13.91 -20.11 -14.94
C THR A 641 14.33 -20.67 -16.31
N PRO A 642 14.70 -21.96 -16.42
CA PRO A 642 14.56 -22.70 -17.67
C PRO A 642 13.14 -22.60 -18.23
N ILE A 643 12.98 -22.95 -19.51
CA ILE A 643 11.63 -23.04 -20.11
C ILE A 643 10.84 -24.09 -19.33
N ASP A 644 9.73 -23.69 -18.72
CA ASP A 644 8.93 -24.57 -17.89
C ASP A 644 7.84 -25.25 -18.74
N ASP A 645 7.82 -26.59 -18.78
CA ASP A 645 6.85 -27.39 -19.55
C ASP A 645 5.38 -27.11 -19.17
N ARG A 646 5.12 -26.55 -17.98
CA ARG A 646 3.77 -26.16 -17.54
C ARG A 646 3.23 -24.99 -18.38
N CYS A 647 4.06 -24.02 -18.73
CA CYS A 647 3.66 -22.79 -19.41
C CYS A 647 4.30 -22.53 -20.79
N GLY A 648 5.41 -23.21 -21.11
CA GLY A 648 6.12 -23.12 -22.40
C GLY A 648 7.04 -21.91 -22.55
N TYR A 649 7.38 -21.20 -21.47
CA TYR A 649 8.30 -20.06 -21.46
C TYR A 649 9.12 -20.02 -20.16
N ARG A 650 10.08 -19.11 -20.06
CA ARG A 650 10.85 -18.89 -18.82
C ARG A 650 10.04 -18.05 -17.83
N MET A 651 9.90 -18.53 -16.61
CA MET A 651 9.13 -17.86 -15.59
C MET A 651 10.00 -16.95 -14.73
N LEU A 652 9.37 -15.99 -14.07
CA LEU A 652 9.90 -15.46 -12.80
C LEU A 652 9.86 -16.61 -11.77
N PRO A 653 10.95 -16.86 -11.02
CA PRO A 653 10.97 -17.91 -9.99
C PRO A 653 9.82 -17.77 -9.00
N THR A 654 9.17 -18.88 -8.64
CA THR A 654 7.98 -18.91 -7.77
C THR A 654 8.33 -18.77 -6.29
N LEU A 655 9.04 -17.68 -5.95
CA LEU A 655 9.43 -17.35 -4.58
C LEU A 655 8.54 -16.24 -4.02
N GLY A 656 8.00 -16.47 -2.82
CA GLY A 656 7.07 -15.56 -2.19
C GLY A 656 5.78 -15.39 -2.98
N HIS A 657 5.33 -14.14 -3.08
CA HIS A 657 4.13 -13.78 -3.80
C HIS A 657 4.29 -13.81 -5.34
N VAL A 658 4.85 -14.89 -5.89
CA VAL A 658 5.09 -15.14 -7.32
C VAL A 658 4.65 -16.56 -7.65
N THR A 659 3.72 -16.72 -8.58
CA THR A 659 3.18 -18.05 -8.94
C THR A 659 3.29 -18.32 -10.43
N VAL A 660 3.07 -19.57 -10.86
CA VAL A 660 2.92 -19.91 -12.29
C VAL A 660 1.65 -19.32 -12.93
N TYR A 661 0.78 -18.69 -12.12
CA TYR A 661 -0.42 -18.05 -12.61
C TYR A 661 -0.09 -16.95 -13.61
N ALA A 662 -0.93 -16.83 -14.64
CA ALA A 662 -0.75 -15.86 -15.70
C ALA A 662 -0.64 -14.41 -15.19
N TRP A 663 -1.24 -14.07 -14.04
CA TRP A 663 -1.10 -12.74 -13.44
C TRP A 663 0.37 -12.36 -13.22
N CYS A 664 1.10 -13.16 -12.44
CA CYS A 664 2.50 -12.90 -12.12
C CYS A 664 3.37 -12.94 -13.37
N GLN A 665 3.15 -13.94 -14.23
CA GLN A 665 4.04 -14.20 -15.35
C GLN A 665 3.87 -13.22 -16.53
N THR A 666 2.70 -12.60 -16.68
CA THR A 666 2.47 -11.57 -17.72
C THR A 666 3.11 -10.22 -17.39
N LEU A 667 3.51 -9.96 -16.13
CA LEU A 667 4.28 -8.78 -15.74
C LEU A 667 5.64 -8.68 -16.47
N GLN A 668 6.14 -9.79 -17.01
CA GLN A 668 7.32 -9.81 -17.88
C GLN A 668 7.14 -8.96 -19.16
N ALA A 669 5.93 -8.50 -19.48
CA ALA A 669 5.68 -7.47 -20.49
C ALA A 669 6.50 -6.17 -20.25
N TYR A 670 6.80 -5.85 -18.98
CA TYR A 670 7.54 -4.63 -18.65
C TYR A 670 9.01 -4.66 -19.07
N PHE A 671 9.58 -5.84 -19.37
CA PHE A 671 10.89 -5.90 -20.04
C PHE A 671 10.83 -5.19 -21.40
N ALA A 672 9.78 -5.39 -22.19
CA ALA A 672 9.63 -4.69 -23.47
C ALA A 672 9.38 -3.19 -23.30
N TRP A 673 8.70 -2.79 -22.23
CA TRP A 673 8.51 -1.37 -21.91
C TRP A 673 9.83 -0.70 -21.53
N ALA A 674 10.64 -1.36 -20.69
CA ALA A 674 11.99 -0.92 -20.38
C ALA A 674 12.88 -0.86 -21.64
N ALA A 675 12.74 -1.82 -22.54
CA ALA A 675 13.44 -1.80 -23.82
C ALA A 675 13.06 -0.60 -24.68
N LYS A 676 11.77 -0.27 -24.76
CA LYS A 676 11.30 0.91 -25.49
C LYS A 676 11.80 2.21 -24.86
N ALA A 677 11.70 2.34 -23.54
CA ALA A 677 12.15 3.53 -22.82
C ALA A 677 13.66 3.79 -22.95
N THR A 678 14.44 2.75 -23.26
CA THR A 678 15.90 2.81 -23.41
C THR A 678 16.36 2.47 -24.84
N ALA A 679 15.49 2.66 -25.83
CA ALA A 679 15.75 2.27 -27.21
C ALA A 679 17.09 2.79 -27.75
N GLY A 680 17.78 1.97 -28.54
CA GLY A 680 19.10 2.27 -29.09
C GLY A 680 20.28 1.92 -28.16
N THR A 681 20.03 1.34 -26.99
CA THR A 681 21.08 0.89 -26.05
C THR A 681 21.26 -0.63 -26.04
N PRO A 682 22.43 -1.16 -25.61
CA PRO A 682 22.60 -2.60 -25.36
C PRO A 682 21.65 -3.15 -24.28
N PHE A 683 21.27 -2.32 -23.30
CA PHE A 683 20.31 -2.70 -22.27
C PHE A 683 18.94 -2.99 -22.90
N SER A 684 18.47 -2.12 -23.81
CA SER A 684 17.22 -2.34 -24.57
C SER A 684 17.21 -3.70 -25.30
N GLN A 685 18.32 -4.07 -25.95
CA GLN A 685 18.43 -5.35 -26.65
C GLN A 685 18.33 -6.56 -25.71
N ARG A 686 18.93 -6.48 -24.51
CA ARG A 686 18.82 -7.51 -23.48
C ARG A 686 17.41 -7.60 -22.92
N MET A 687 16.76 -6.46 -22.71
CA MET A 687 15.38 -6.42 -22.23
C MET A 687 14.40 -7.00 -23.26
N MET A 688 14.58 -6.72 -24.56
CA MET A 688 13.83 -7.40 -25.61
C MET A 688 14.04 -8.92 -25.60
N ARG A 689 15.27 -9.38 -25.33
CA ARG A 689 15.60 -10.81 -25.22
C ARG A 689 14.90 -11.44 -24.00
N ALA A 690 14.96 -10.80 -22.84
CA ALA A 690 14.30 -11.23 -21.61
C ALA A 690 12.77 -11.32 -21.76
N TRP A 691 12.17 -10.35 -22.44
CA TRP A 691 10.76 -10.34 -22.78
C TRP A 691 10.37 -11.53 -23.68
N GLN A 692 11.11 -11.76 -24.78
CA GLN A 692 10.81 -12.84 -25.73
C GLN A 692 10.85 -14.22 -25.07
N ARG A 693 11.88 -14.50 -24.26
CA ARG A 693 11.98 -15.78 -23.55
C ARG A 693 11.00 -15.91 -22.39
N GLY A 694 10.52 -14.79 -21.84
CA GLY A 694 9.45 -14.71 -20.84
C GLY A 694 8.04 -14.84 -21.44
N GLY A 695 7.90 -15.39 -22.64
CA GLY A 695 6.61 -15.66 -23.27
C GLY A 695 6.09 -14.55 -24.19
N GLY A 696 6.81 -13.44 -24.31
CA GLY A 696 6.48 -12.34 -25.24
C GLY A 696 5.13 -11.67 -24.94
N HIS A 697 4.70 -11.69 -23.68
CA HIS A 697 3.41 -11.12 -23.26
C HIS A 697 3.34 -9.63 -23.60
N VAL A 698 2.26 -9.22 -24.27
CA VAL A 698 2.07 -7.82 -24.68
C VAL A 698 1.31 -7.04 -23.62
N VAL A 699 0.33 -7.69 -22.98
CA VAL A 699 -0.51 -7.11 -21.94
C VAL A 699 -0.16 -7.77 -20.61
N SER A 700 0.15 -6.94 -19.62
CA SER A 700 0.21 -7.35 -18.22
C SER A 700 -1.23 -7.52 -17.71
N LEU A 701 -1.54 -8.68 -17.13
CA LEU A 701 -2.86 -8.90 -16.54
C LEU A 701 -3.12 -7.98 -15.34
N HIS A 702 -2.06 -7.46 -14.71
CA HIS A 702 -2.17 -6.47 -13.64
C HIS A 702 -2.82 -5.18 -14.12
N ASP A 703 -2.34 -4.63 -15.23
CA ASP A 703 -2.92 -3.41 -15.81
C ASP A 703 -4.31 -3.70 -16.39
N TYR A 704 -4.49 -4.87 -17.01
CA TYR A 704 -5.77 -5.26 -17.60
C TYR A 704 -6.89 -5.40 -16.55
N ARG A 705 -6.66 -6.08 -15.42
CA ARG A 705 -7.72 -6.27 -14.41
C ARG A 705 -8.15 -4.98 -13.73
N GLN A 706 -7.23 -4.06 -13.53
CA GLN A 706 -7.54 -2.86 -12.75
C GLN A 706 -8.65 -2.08 -13.43
N ASP A 707 -8.64 -1.96 -14.76
CA ASP A 707 -9.55 -1.04 -15.45
C ASP A 707 -9.88 -1.45 -16.91
N ASN A 708 -9.68 -2.73 -17.28
CA ASN A 708 -9.86 -3.30 -18.62
C ASN A 708 -9.04 -2.64 -19.74
N ILE A 709 -7.95 -1.94 -19.41
CA ILE A 709 -7.20 -1.15 -20.40
C ILE A 709 -6.14 -2.01 -21.06
N TRP A 710 -6.42 -2.44 -22.29
CA TRP A 710 -5.45 -3.18 -23.10
C TRP A 710 -4.69 -2.26 -24.06
N SER A 711 -5.22 -1.07 -24.38
CA SER A 711 -4.59 -0.16 -25.34
C SER A 711 -3.26 0.44 -24.85
N GLN A 712 -3.17 0.74 -23.55
CA GLN A 712 -1.98 1.31 -22.92
C GLN A 712 -0.72 0.43 -23.04
N PRO A 713 -0.74 -0.88 -22.68
CA PRO A 713 0.40 -1.76 -22.91
C PRO A 713 0.92 -1.77 -24.36
N LEU A 714 0.04 -1.59 -25.35
CA LEU A 714 0.42 -1.53 -26.77
C LEU A 714 1.22 -0.27 -27.09
N LEU A 715 0.93 0.85 -26.42
CA LEU A 715 1.65 2.10 -26.57
C LEU A 715 3.03 2.07 -25.93
N MET A 716 3.23 1.27 -24.89
CA MET A 716 4.49 1.18 -24.16
C MET A 716 5.47 0.15 -24.76
N LEU A 717 5.06 -0.56 -25.82
CA LEU A 717 5.83 -1.65 -26.41
C LEU A 717 6.21 -1.39 -27.88
N ASP A 718 7.39 -1.88 -28.27
CA ASP A 718 7.82 -1.92 -29.66
C ASP A 718 8.49 -3.25 -30.05
N ARG A 719 7.78 -4.06 -30.83
CA ARG A 719 8.19 -5.45 -31.19
C ARG A 719 9.36 -5.49 -32.16
N GLU A 720 9.57 -4.41 -32.90
CA GLU A 720 10.60 -4.32 -33.94
C GLU A 720 11.96 -3.86 -33.41
N LEU A 721 12.06 -3.59 -32.10
CA LEU A 721 13.33 -3.23 -31.49
C LEU A 721 14.36 -4.37 -31.62
N PRO A 722 15.64 -4.05 -31.85
CA PRO A 722 16.68 -5.05 -31.92
C PRO A 722 16.77 -5.91 -30.65
N VAL A 723 17.04 -7.19 -30.83
CA VAL A 723 17.13 -8.19 -29.75
C VAL A 723 18.58 -8.63 -29.62
N ALA A 724 19.04 -8.87 -28.39
CA ALA A 724 20.36 -9.46 -28.16
C ALA A 724 20.48 -10.85 -28.82
N ALA A 725 21.65 -11.14 -29.38
CA ALA A 725 21.88 -12.37 -30.16
C ALA A 725 21.93 -13.65 -29.29
N ASP A 726 22.25 -13.52 -28.00
CA ASP A 726 22.39 -14.62 -27.07
C ASP A 726 21.82 -14.31 -25.68
N ASP A 727 21.78 -15.34 -24.83
CA ASP A 727 21.34 -15.27 -23.43
C ASP A 727 22.54 -15.15 -22.48
N ASP A 728 23.43 -14.18 -22.73
CA ASP A 728 24.64 -13.92 -21.93
C ASP A 728 24.36 -13.80 -20.43
N ASP A 729 23.20 -13.25 -20.07
CA ASP A 729 22.77 -13.05 -18.70
C ASP A 729 22.38 -14.35 -17.95
N LEU A 730 22.22 -15.46 -18.67
CA LEU A 730 21.88 -16.78 -18.12
C LEU A 730 23.01 -17.82 -18.25
N LYS A 731 24.20 -17.44 -18.75
CA LYS A 731 25.27 -18.41 -19.02
C LYS A 731 25.97 -18.96 -17.78
N GLN A 732 25.91 -18.25 -16.65
CA GLN A 732 26.70 -18.55 -15.46
C GLN A 732 25.88 -18.36 -14.19
N SER A 733 26.29 -19.06 -13.13
CA SER A 733 25.80 -18.86 -11.77
C SER A 733 26.10 -17.45 -11.28
N ARG A 734 25.20 -16.88 -10.47
CA ARG A 734 25.32 -15.53 -9.91
C ARG A 734 24.80 -15.47 -8.49
N MET A 735 25.51 -14.73 -7.65
CA MET A 735 25.02 -14.31 -6.34
C MET A 735 24.34 -12.96 -6.45
N PHE A 736 23.27 -12.78 -5.69
CA PHE A 736 22.51 -11.55 -5.57
C PHE A 736 22.43 -11.16 -4.10
N GLU A 737 23.20 -10.15 -3.71
CA GLU A 737 23.18 -9.57 -2.37
C GLU A 737 21.73 -9.32 -1.92
N GLY A 738 21.42 -9.74 -0.71
CA GLY A 738 20.11 -9.62 -0.08
C GLY A 738 19.04 -10.62 -0.50
N LEU A 739 19.21 -11.39 -1.59
CA LEU A 739 18.27 -12.48 -1.94
C LEU A 739 18.89 -13.87 -1.81
N GLY A 740 20.10 -14.10 -2.32
CA GLY A 740 20.72 -15.42 -2.39
C GLY A 740 21.46 -15.65 -3.71
N ALA A 741 21.15 -16.73 -4.44
CA ALA A 741 21.86 -17.04 -5.68
C ALA A 741 21.00 -17.77 -6.72
N ALA A 742 21.30 -17.53 -8.00
CA ALA A 742 20.86 -18.34 -9.13
C ALA A 742 22.05 -19.16 -9.63
N LEU A 743 22.05 -20.47 -9.38
CA LEU A 743 23.09 -21.40 -9.82
C LEU A 743 22.68 -22.03 -11.15
N ARG A 744 23.60 -22.12 -12.11
CA ARG A 744 23.30 -22.53 -13.49
C ARG A 744 24.36 -23.45 -14.06
N THR A 745 23.91 -24.39 -14.87
CA THR A 745 24.78 -25.15 -15.76
C THR A 745 24.10 -25.43 -17.09
N ARG A 746 24.89 -25.73 -18.12
CA ARG A 746 24.39 -26.10 -19.45
C ARG A 746 25.04 -27.40 -19.89
N HIS A 747 24.19 -28.36 -20.23
CA HIS A 747 24.60 -29.69 -20.68
C HIS A 747 24.94 -29.70 -22.17
N ALA A 748 25.65 -30.73 -22.64
CA ALA A 748 26.06 -30.85 -24.04
C ALA A 748 24.88 -30.96 -25.02
N ASP A 749 23.71 -31.43 -24.56
CA ASP A 749 22.49 -31.48 -25.35
C ASP A 749 21.69 -30.15 -25.34
N GLY A 750 22.23 -29.12 -24.70
CA GLY A 750 21.64 -27.78 -24.61
C GLY A 750 20.64 -27.60 -23.46
N SER A 751 20.32 -28.67 -22.72
CA SER A 751 19.46 -28.58 -21.54
C SER A 751 20.15 -27.81 -20.40
N GLU A 752 19.37 -27.21 -19.50
CA GLU A 752 19.85 -26.30 -18.46
C GLU A 752 19.59 -26.85 -17.06
N GLY A 753 20.61 -26.87 -16.21
CA GLY A 753 20.41 -27.03 -14.77
C GLY A 753 20.27 -25.66 -14.11
N PHE A 754 19.33 -25.52 -13.17
CA PHE A 754 19.07 -24.24 -12.50
C PHE A 754 18.59 -24.44 -11.07
N VAL A 755 19.27 -23.82 -10.11
CA VAL A 755 18.85 -23.72 -8.71
C VAL A 755 18.69 -22.26 -8.35
N MET A 756 17.53 -21.88 -7.83
CA MET A 756 17.32 -20.57 -7.21
C MET A 756 17.25 -20.77 -5.71
N ALA A 757 18.20 -20.22 -4.96
CA ALA A 757 18.25 -20.31 -3.51
C ALA A 757 17.96 -18.95 -2.89
N LYS A 758 16.93 -18.88 -2.03
CA LYS A 758 16.59 -17.69 -1.25
C LYS A 758 17.25 -17.79 0.12
N MET A 759 18.37 -17.10 0.28
CA MET A 759 19.17 -17.10 1.51
C MET A 759 19.43 -15.69 2.04
N GLY A 760 18.76 -14.65 1.55
CA GLY A 760 18.98 -13.27 1.96
C GLY A 760 17.84 -12.64 2.78
N GLU A 761 18.01 -11.34 3.07
CA GLU A 761 17.21 -10.55 4.02
C GLU A 761 15.95 -9.90 3.42
N THR A 762 15.73 -10.02 2.11
CA THR A 762 14.51 -9.55 1.45
C THR A 762 13.28 -10.30 1.98
N HIS A 763 12.23 -9.57 2.36
CA HIS A 763 11.16 -10.08 3.24
C HIS A 763 9.72 -9.69 2.86
N GLY A 764 9.49 -8.54 2.21
CA GLY A 764 8.12 -8.10 1.94
C GLY A 764 7.46 -8.92 0.83
N HIS A 765 6.20 -9.32 1.00
CA HIS A 765 5.52 -10.21 0.05
C HIS A 765 6.34 -11.47 -0.32
N PHE A 766 7.23 -11.89 0.57
CA PHE A 766 7.84 -13.21 0.58
C PHE A 766 7.12 -14.07 1.60
N ASP A 767 7.06 -15.38 1.33
CA ASP A 767 6.48 -16.32 2.28
C ASP A 767 7.50 -16.60 3.40
N GLN A 768 7.29 -17.63 4.20
CA GLN A 768 8.30 -18.09 5.16
C GLN A 768 9.35 -18.95 4.43
N ASP A 769 10.00 -18.38 3.42
CA ASP A 769 10.81 -19.07 2.43
C ASP A 769 12.32 -18.77 2.56
N GLU A 770 12.77 -18.07 3.61
CA GLU A 770 14.21 -17.92 3.89
C GLU A 770 14.88 -19.28 4.12
N GLY A 771 16.02 -19.48 3.46
CA GLY A 771 16.75 -20.75 3.44
C GLY A 771 16.18 -21.77 2.44
N SER A 772 15.10 -21.46 1.72
CA SER A 772 14.53 -22.34 0.69
C SER A 772 15.31 -22.28 -0.62
N PHE A 773 14.99 -23.21 -1.52
CA PHE A 773 15.46 -23.22 -2.89
C PHE A 773 14.49 -23.96 -3.80
N LEU A 774 14.48 -23.64 -5.09
CA LEU A 774 13.81 -24.44 -6.13
C LEU A 774 14.83 -24.94 -7.14
N TRP A 775 14.51 -26.03 -7.84
CA TRP A 775 15.48 -26.73 -8.67
C TRP A 775 14.86 -27.28 -9.96
N TYR A 776 15.52 -26.99 -11.07
CA TYR A 776 15.31 -27.58 -12.39
C TYR A 776 16.55 -28.38 -12.78
N ALA A 777 16.34 -29.61 -13.24
CA ALA A 777 17.40 -30.47 -13.75
C ALA A 777 17.14 -30.81 -15.22
N TRP A 778 18.15 -30.65 -16.08
CA TRP A 778 18.01 -30.77 -17.55
C TRP A 778 16.82 -30.01 -18.15
N GLY A 779 16.52 -28.83 -17.60
CA GLY A 779 15.48 -27.91 -18.05
C GLY A 779 14.09 -28.21 -17.47
N GLN A 780 13.94 -29.26 -16.67
CA GLN A 780 12.65 -29.71 -16.16
C GLN A 780 12.48 -29.37 -14.67
N PRO A 781 11.32 -28.84 -14.24
CA PRO A 781 11.09 -28.47 -12.84
C PRO A 781 11.03 -29.74 -11.97
N LEU A 782 11.78 -29.73 -10.87
CA LEU A 782 11.91 -30.88 -9.97
C LEU A 782 11.44 -30.54 -8.54
N LEU A 783 12.03 -29.51 -7.94
CA LEU A 783 11.61 -28.98 -6.65
C LEU A 783 10.82 -27.70 -6.84
N ALA A 784 9.65 -27.66 -6.21
CA ALA A 784 8.73 -26.52 -6.24
C ALA A 784 8.96 -25.64 -5.02
N ASP A 785 8.79 -24.34 -5.19
CA ASP A 785 8.32 -23.51 -4.09
C ASP A 785 6.89 -23.12 -4.44
N PHE A 786 5.95 -23.34 -3.51
CA PHE A 786 4.52 -23.08 -3.70
C PHE A 786 4.27 -21.59 -3.53
N GLY A 787 4.81 -20.80 -4.45
CA GLY A 787 4.57 -19.38 -4.45
C GLY A 787 3.07 -19.10 -4.51
N THR A 788 2.67 -18.01 -3.86
CA THR A 788 1.27 -17.58 -3.75
C THR A 788 1.11 -16.11 -4.12
N GLN A 789 0.00 -15.48 -3.77
CA GLN A 789 -0.16 -14.05 -3.70
C GLN A 789 -0.98 -13.69 -2.47
N TYR A 790 -2.24 -14.14 -2.40
CA TYR A 790 -3.13 -13.83 -1.26
C TYR A 790 -4.18 -14.91 -0.97
N ASP A 791 -4.49 -15.83 -1.90
CA ASP A 791 -5.56 -16.82 -1.72
C ASP A 791 -5.26 -18.11 -2.52
N PRO A 792 -4.81 -19.19 -1.87
CA PRO A 792 -4.67 -19.32 -0.41
C PRO A 792 -3.38 -18.67 0.07
N ASN A 793 -3.37 -18.10 1.27
CA ASN A 793 -2.15 -17.45 1.76
C ASN A 793 -1.19 -18.44 2.45
N HIS A 794 0.06 -18.52 1.97
CA HIS A 794 1.15 -19.37 2.47
C HIS A 794 2.15 -18.67 3.39
N HIS A 795 1.96 -17.39 3.73
CA HIS A 795 2.85 -16.58 4.57
C HIS A 795 3.13 -17.15 5.98
N ALA A 796 2.44 -18.22 6.40
CA ALA A 796 2.52 -18.82 7.73
C ALA A 796 2.86 -20.32 7.71
N HIS A 797 3.40 -20.85 6.61
CA HIS A 797 3.61 -22.30 6.42
C HIS A 797 5.06 -22.66 6.05
N PRO A 798 6.05 -22.47 6.96
CA PRO A 798 7.46 -22.76 6.68
C PRO A 798 7.72 -24.22 6.26
N TRP A 799 6.85 -25.16 6.67
CA TRP A 799 6.89 -26.57 6.28
C TRP A 799 6.37 -26.87 4.87
N LEU A 800 5.85 -25.88 4.16
CA LEU A 800 5.45 -25.97 2.74
C LEU A 800 6.51 -25.41 1.78
N HIS A 801 7.69 -25.06 2.29
CA HIS A 801 8.84 -24.61 1.50
C HIS A 801 10.01 -25.61 1.62
N ASN A 802 10.98 -25.58 0.70
CA ASN A 802 12.15 -26.47 0.70
C ASN A 802 13.18 -26.08 1.79
N ARG A 803 12.79 -26.00 3.06
CA ARG A 803 13.60 -25.48 4.18
C ARG A 803 13.35 -26.23 5.49
N ILE A 804 14.09 -25.83 6.53
CA ILE A 804 13.88 -26.22 7.92
C ILE A 804 12.75 -25.39 8.55
N SER A 805 11.88 -26.05 9.32
CA SER A 805 10.91 -25.40 10.22
C SER A 805 11.10 -25.88 11.66
N PHE A 806 10.89 -24.99 12.65
CA PHE A 806 11.04 -25.29 14.07
C PHE A 806 9.69 -25.59 14.74
N ASP A 807 9.61 -26.70 15.47
CA ASP A 807 8.46 -27.13 16.28
C ASP A 807 7.12 -27.10 15.55
N HIS A 808 7.17 -27.25 14.21
CA HIS A 808 6.03 -27.22 13.33
C HIS A 808 5.12 -25.98 13.52
N LYS A 809 5.73 -24.80 13.64
CA LYS A 809 5.07 -23.51 13.89
C LYS A 809 5.51 -22.44 12.89
N ALA A 810 4.67 -21.43 12.74
CA ALA A 810 4.95 -20.28 11.90
C ALA A 810 5.96 -19.36 12.58
N ASP A 811 6.88 -18.79 11.80
CA ASP A 811 7.90 -17.85 12.22
C ASP A 811 7.39 -16.41 12.06
N GLU A 812 7.57 -15.57 13.07
CA GLU A 812 7.28 -14.13 12.96
C GLU A 812 8.41 -13.42 12.22
N ALA A 813 8.09 -12.38 11.45
CA ALA A 813 9.10 -11.53 10.81
C ALA A 813 9.74 -10.56 11.83
N PRO A 814 11.04 -10.17 11.69
CA PRO A 814 11.99 -10.61 10.67
C PRO A 814 12.66 -11.96 11.01
N ARG A 815 12.99 -12.73 9.98
CA ARG A 815 13.66 -14.04 10.06
C ARG A 815 15.18 -13.97 9.84
N ASP A 816 15.73 -12.77 9.67
CA ASP A 816 17.17 -12.46 9.58
C ASP A 816 17.97 -13.35 8.60
N GLY A 817 17.39 -13.75 7.45
CA GLY A 817 18.06 -14.59 6.44
C GLY A 817 19.30 -13.92 5.83
N LYS A 818 20.44 -14.63 5.74
CA LYS A 818 21.70 -14.10 5.22
C LYS A 818 22.52 -15.11 4.43
N CYS A 819 23.03 -14.69 3.27
CA CYS A 819 24.01 -15.47 2.52
C CYS A 819 25.38 -15.21 3.13
N VAL A 820 25.97 -16.23 3.74
CA VAL A 820 27.21 -16.12 4.54
C VAL A 820 28.44 -16.38 3.68
N ALA A 821 28.34 -17.29 2.71
CA ALA A 821 29.42 -17.60 1.79
C ALA A 821 28.92 -18.15 0.47
N GLY A 822 29.75 -18.03 -0.56
CA GLY A 822 29.48 -18.64 -1.85
C GLY A 822 30.74 -18.83 -2.68
N TYR A 823 30.77 -19.93 -3.43
CA TYR A 823 31.83 -20.24 -4.39
C TYR A 823 31.17 -20.72 -5.67
N LEU A 824 31.42 -20.01 -6.77
CA LEU A 824 30.82 -20.30 -8.06
C LEU A 824 31.91 -20.71 -9.05
N SER A 825 31.74 -21.85 -9.73
CA SER A 825 32.74 -22.36 -10.69
C SER A 825 32.13 -23.21 -11.79
N ASP A 826 32.91 -23.50 -12.82
CA ASP A 826 32.53 -24.46 -13.87
C ASP A 826 32.57 -25.89 -13.28
N GLY A 827 31.41 -26.43 -12.93
CA GLY A 827 31.23 -27.82 -12.52
C GLY A 827 30.71 -28.01 -11.09
N VAL A 828 31.03 -27.08 -10.18
CA VAL A 828 30.59 -27.12 -8.78
C VAL A 828 30.29 -25.71 -8.30
N ASP A 829 29.09 -25.50 -7.76
CA ASP A 829 28.76 -24.31 -6.99
C ASP A 829 28.54 -24.68 -5.52
N TYR A 830 28.84 -23.74 -4.63
CA TYR A 830 28.60 -23.83 -3.20
C TYR A 830 27.97 -22.53 -2.70
N LEU A 831 27.04 -22.68 -1.76
CA LEU A 831 26.36 -21.58 -1.08
C LEU A 831 26.17 -21.95 0.40
N CYS A 832 26.43 -21.00 1.29
CA CYS A 832 26.10 -21.11 2.70
C CYS A 832 25.15 -19.98 3.10
N GLY A 833 24.00 -20.33 3.67
CA GLY A 833 23.03 -19.36 4.20
C GLY A 833 22.70 -19.62 5.66
N GLU A 834 22.41 -18.56 6.42
CA GLU A 834 21.99 -18.62 7.81
C GLU A 834 20.59 -18.01 7.96
N VAL A 835 19.77 -18.58 8.83
CA VAL A 835 18.46 -18.02 9.20
C VAL A 835 18.28 -18.08 10.72
N VAL A 836 17.65 -17.05 11.29
CA VAL A 836 17.44 -16.91 12.73
C VAL A 836 15.98 -16.59 13.05
N VAL A 837 15.34 -17.45 13.85
CA VAL A 837 13.96 -17.29 14.30
C VAL A 837 13.93 -16.88 15.77
N ARG A 838 13.26 -15.76 16.06
CA ARG A 838 13.18 -15.19 17.43
C ARG A 838 11.80 -15.34 18.05
N SER A 839 10.76 -15.38 17.25
CA SER A 839 9.37 -15.41 17.71
C SER A 839 8.54 -16.29 16.78
N GLN A 840 7.48 -16.90 17.32
CA GLN A 840 6.61 -17.84 16.58
C GLN A 840 5.14 -17.57 16.88
N PHE A 841 4.25 -18.08 16.03
CA PHE A 841 2.81 -18.09 16.25
C PHE A 841 2.16 -19.40 15.79
N PHE A 842 0.91 -19.64 16.21
CA PHE A 842 0.15 -20.82 15.81
C PHE A 842 -0.56 -20.60 14.47
N HIS A 843 -0.48 -21.62 13.62
CA HIS A 843 -1.22 -21.67 12.36
C HIS A 843 -1.58 -23.11 11.97
N GLY A 844 -2.57 -23.29 11.10
CA GLY A 844 -3.01 -24.63 10.67
C GLY A 844 -2.05 -25.26 9.67
N GLU A 845 -1.98 -26.60 9.62
CA GLU A 845 -1.11 -27.36 8.69
C GLU A 845 -1.25 -26.91 7.23
N TRP A 846 -2.47 -26.57 6.82
CA TRP A 846 -2.79 -26.17 5.46
C TRP A 846 -3.26 -24.72 5.43
N PRO A 847 -2.95 -23.99 4.34
CA PRO A 847 -3.51 -22.68 4.09
C PRO A 847 -5.04 -22.70 4.11
N ASP A 848 -5.63 -21.67 4.71
CA ASP A 848 -7.09 -21.50 4.71
C ASP A 848 -7.58 -21.30 3.27
N ARG A 849 -8.73 -21.92 2.96
CA ARG A 849 -9.37 -21.87 1.66
C ARG A 849 -10.60 -20.98 1.64
N ASP A 850 -10.97 -20.42 2.79
CA ASP A 850 -12.03 -19.45 2.89
C ASP A 850 -11.54 -18.13 2.26
N PRO A 851 -12.13 -17.69 1.13
CA PRO A 851 -11.77 -16.44 0.48
C PRO A 851 -11.97 -15.20 1.37
N ASP A 852 -12.80 -15.32 2.41
CA ASP A 852 -13.10 -14.26 3.37
C ASP A 852 -12.21 -14.36 4.63
N TYR A 853 -11.30 -15.35 4.67
CA TYR A 853 -10.28 -15.47 5.72
C TYR A 853 -9.40 -14.23 5.74
N ASP A 854 -9.29 -13.62 6.92
CA ASP A 854 -8.33 -12.57 7.19
C ASP A 854 -7.11 -13.19 7.87
N MET A 855 -6.03 -13.35 7.09
CA MET A 855 -4.71 -13.82 7.55
C MET A 855 -4.21 -13.09 8.81
N ARG A 856 -4.63 -11.84 9.02
CA ARG A 856 -4.26 -11.03 10.20
C ARG A 856 -4.98 -11.46 11.48
N GLN A 857 -5.88 -12.46 11.39
CA GLN A 857 -6.50 -13.15 12.51
C GLN A 857 -5.73 -14.41 12.93
N ALA A 858 -4.54 -14.67 12.38
CA ALA A 858 -3.61 -15.65 12.91
C ALA A 858 -3.32 -15.39 14.41
N GLY A 859 -2.89 -16.42 15.14
CA GLY A 859 -2.62 -16.30 16.58
C GLY A 859 -1.57 -15.22 16.88
N ASP A 860 -1.68 -14.57 18.05
CA ASP A 860 -0.69 -13.56 18.45
C ASP A 860 0.70 -14.21 18.62
N PRO A 861 1.78 -13.59 18.12
CA PRO A 861 3.13 -14.14 18.23
C PRO A 861 3.67 -14.10 19.66
N TRP A 862 4.59 -15.02 19.97
CA TRP A 862 5.33 -15.05 21.23
C TRP A 862 6.85 -15.14 20.99
N ASP A 863 7.61 -14.47 21.85
CA ASP A 863 9.07 -14.51 21.82
C ASP A 863 9.61 -15.82 22.37
N LEU A 864 10.62 -16.37 21.69
CA LEU A 864 11.34 -17.56 22.13
C LEU A 864 12.41 -17.17 23.17
N PRO A 865 12.57 -17.95 24.26
CA PRO A 865 13.61 -17.69 25.26
C PRO A 865 15.04 -17.73 24.70
N THR A 866 15.24 -18.55 23.66
CA THR A 866 16.50 -18.68 22.92
C THR A 866 16.17 -18.52 21.44
N PRO A 867 16.89 -17.68 20.68
CA PRO A 867 16.76 -17.66 19.22
C PRO A 867 17.15 -19.01 18.62
N GLN A 868 16.38 -19.47 17.64
CA GLN A 868 16.66 -20.72 16.93
C GLN A 868 17.39 -20.39 15.64
N ARG A 869 18.45 -21.11 15.33
CA ARG A 869 19.32 -20.83 14.18
C ARG A 869 19.57 -22.10 13.39
N TRP A 870 19.62 -21.95 12.08
CA TRP A 870 20.26 -22.97 11.24
C TRP A 870 21.16 -22.34 10.19
N ARG A 871 22.18 -23.09 9.77
CA ARG A 871 22.98 -22.78 8.59
C ARG A 871 22.87 -23.89 7.56
N ARG A 872 22.63 -23.51 6.32
CA ARG A 872 22.48 -24.41 5.18
C ARG A 872 23.67 -24.28 4.25
N HIS A 873 24.42 -25.37 4.12
CA HIS A 873 25.45 -25.55 3.11
C HIS A 873 24.85 -26.32 1.93
N LEU A 874 24.89 -25.73 0.74
CA LEU A 874 24.35 -26.30 -0.50
C LEU A 874 25.48 -26.40 -1.53
N LEU A 875 25.82 -27.62 -1.94
CA LEU A 875 26.70 -27.86 -3.09
C LEU A 875 25.88 -28.34 -4.27
N TYR A 876 26.03 -27.70 -5.43
CA TYR A 876 25.41 -28.12 -6.68
C TYR A 876 26.49 -28.65 -7.64
N LEU A 877 26.43 -29.96 -7.91
CA LEU A 877 27.35 -30.68 -8.79
C LEU A 877 26.75 -30.74 -10.20
N HIS A 878 27.23 -29.86 -11.08
CA HIS A 878 26.59 -29.50 -12.34
C HIS A 878 26.33 -30.70 -13.28
N GLU A 879 27.39 -31.40 -13.70
CA GLU A 879 27.29 -32.48 -14.70
C GLU A 879 26.52 -33.71 -14.16
N LEU A 880 26.41 -33.86 -12.85
CA LEU A 880 25.69 -34.96 -12.22
C LEU A 880 24.22 -34.62 -11.94
N GLU A 881 23.85 -33.34 -11.96
CA GLU A 881 22.56 -32.84 -11.42
C GLU A 881 22.31 -33.39 -10.01
N VAL A 882 23.28 -33.15 -9.12
CA VAL A 882 23.24 -33.57 -7.71
C VAL A 882 23.37 -32.36 -6.81
N ILE A 883 22.53 -32.28 -5.77
CA ILE A 883 22.67 -31.34 -4.67
C ILE A 883 23.07 -32.10 -3.40
N VAL A 884 24.12 -31.63 -2.74
CA VAL A 884 24.50 -32.08 -1.39
C VAL A 884 24.16 -30.98 -0.39
N LEU A 885 23.39 -31.32 0.64
CA LEU A 885 22.93 -30.39 1.67
C LEU A 885 23.47 -30.80 3.04
N LEU A 886 23.98 -29.82 3.79
CA LEU A 886 24.25 -29.95 5.21
C LEU A 886 23.59 -28.79 5.95
N ASP A 887 22.65 -29.10 6.83
CA ASP A 887 21.97 -28.12 7.68
C ASP A 887 22.51 -28.26 9.12
N GLU A 888 23.32 -27.28 9.55
CA GLU A 888 23.74 -27.10 10.95
C GLU A 888 22.55 -26.55 11.75
N ILE A 889 22.19 -27.20 12.86
CA ILE A 889 21.06 -26.78 13.70
C ILE A 889 21.57 -26.35 15.09
N ASP A 890 21.40 -25.07 15.42
CA ASP A 890 21.58 -24.53 16.78
C ASP A 890 20.21 -24.14 17.34
N SER A 891 19.56 -25.12 17.98
CA SER A 891 18.16 -25.01 18.37
C SER A 891 17.86 -25.84 19.61
N THR A 892 16.99 -25.29 20.46
CA THR A 892 16.39 -25.99 21.61
C THR A 892 15.05 -26.65 21.26
N LEU A 893 14.58 -26.50 20.03
CA LEU A 893 13.31 -27.01 19.53
C LEU A 893 13.54 -28.15 18.52
N PRO A 894 12.60 -29.09 18.40
CA PRO A 894 12.67 -30.08 17.33
C PRO A 894 12.50 -29.40 15.96
N THR A 895 12.99 -30.05 14.91
CA THR A 895 12.94 -29.51 13.54
C THR A 895 12.29 -30.49 12.58
N ASP A 896 11.72 -29.92 11.53
CA ASP A 896 11.31 -30.65 10.33
C ASP A 896 12.12 -30.14 9.13
N TRP A 897 12.73 -31.05 8.38
CA TRP A 897 13.35 -30.79 7.09
C TRP A 897 12.36 -31.14 5.98
N ASN A 898 12.02 -30.17 5.12
CA ASN A 898 10.93 -30.30 4.17
C ASN A 898 11.42 -30.19 2.71
N LEU A 899 10.85 -30.99 1.81
CA LEU A 899 11.01 -30.88 0.36
C LEU A 899 9.66 -31.04 -0.36
N GLN A 900 9.40 -30.15 -1.32
CA GLN A 900 8.26 -30.16 -2.22
C GLN A 900 8.69 -30.66 -3.60
N VAL A 901 8.35 -31.89 -3.95
CA VAL A 901 8.81 -32.55 -5.18
C VAL A 901 7.68 -32.68 -6.19
N HIS A 902 7.88 -32.21 -7.42
CA HIS A 902 6.95 -32.42 -8.53
C HIS A 902 6.93 -33.88 -8.98
N ALA A 903 6.17 -34.71 -8.27
CA ALA A 903 6.14 -36.16 -8.45
C ALA A 903 4.72 -36.75 -8.50
N ASP A 904 4.62 -37.90 -9.16
CA ASP A 904 3.40 -38.72 -9.23
C ASP A 904 3.33 -39.70 -8.06
N SER A 905 4.49 -40.18 -7.60
CA SER A 905 4.58 -41.14 -6.50
C SER A 905 5.95 -41.08 -5.84
N VAL A 906 6.03 -41.59 -4.62
CA VAL A 906 7.27 -41.78 -3.87
C VAL A 906 7.30 -43.15 -3.19
N CYS A 907 8.47 -43.77 -3.15
CA CYS A 907 8.75 -44.93 -2.33
C CYS A 907 9.80 -44.56 -1.28
N THR A 908 9.45 -44.69 0.00
CA THR A 908 10.36 -44.42 1.12
C THR A 908 10.99 -45.71 1.64
N GLY A 909 12.28 -45.64 1.97
CA GLY A 909 13.02 -46.66 2.71
C GLY A 909 13.66 -46.08 3.97
N ASP A 910 14.57 -46.83 4.58
CA ASP A 910 15.34 -46.35 5.74
C ASP A 910 16.26 -45.21 5.30
N GLY A 911 15.93 -43.97 5.69
CA GLY A 911 16.71 -42.78 5.35
C GLY A 911 16.77 -42.46 3.85
N SER A 912 15.85 -42.96 3.04
CA SER A 912 15.82 -42.67 1.61
C SER A 912 14.40 -42.52 1.05
N ALA A 913 14.26 -41.76 -0.02
CA ALA A 913 13.02 -41.59 -0.75
C ALA A 913 13.28 -41.51 -2.25
N ALA A 914 12.64 -42.36 -3.04
CA ALA A 914 12.74 -42.37 -4.49
C ALA A 914 11.43 -41.88 -5.11
N PHE A 915 11.49 -40.76 -5.82
CA PHE A 915 10.36 -40.11 -6.47
C PHE A 915 10.30 -40.46 -7.96
N VAL A 916 9.09 -40.67 -8.46
CA VAL A 916 8.80 -40.70 -9.90
C VAL A 916 8.27 -39.32 -10.28
N GLY A 917 9.09 -38.51 -10.95
CA GLY A 917 8.81 -37.09 -11.18
C GLY A 917 7.98 -36.83 -12.44
N ARG A 918 7.18 -35.76 -12.45
CA ARG A 918 6.11 -35.52 -13.46
C ARG A 918 6.62 -35.20 -14.86
N PHE A 919 7.80 -34.60 -14.95
CA PHE A 919 8.31 -33.98 -16.18
C PHE A 919 9.51 -34.74 -16.76
N GLY A 920 9.45 -36.08 -16.71
CA GLY A 920 10.50 -36.94 -17.28
C GLY A 920 11.82 -37.00 -16.50
N VAL A 921 11.90 -36.31 -15.36
CA VAL A 921 13.01 -36.37 -14.42
C VAL A 921 12.50 -36.92 -13.08
N ASP A 922 13.21 -37.88 -12.54
CA ASP A 922 12.97 -38.50 -11.23
C ASP A 922 13.97 -37.95 -10.20
N LEU A 923 13.67 -38.09 -8.90
CA LEU A 923 14.55 -37.64 -7.81
C LEU A 923 14.79 -38.76 -6.81
N ASP A 924 16.05 -39.04 -6.50
CA ASP A 924 16.43 -39.89 -5.37
C ASP A 924 16.97 -39.02 -4.23
N VAL A 925 16.43 -39.21 -3.02
CA VAL A 925 16.79 -38.47 -1.79
C VAL A 925 17.40 -39.45 -0.80
N HIS A 926 18.57 -39.14 -0.27
CA HIS A 926 19.24 -39.92 0.78
C HIS A 926 19.60 -39.03 1.95
N LEU A 927 19.04 -39.31 3.13
CA LEU A 927 19.33 -38.66 4.40
C LEU A 927 20.35 -39.49 5.18
N LEU A 928 21.57 -38.97 5.29
CA LEU A 928 22.70 -39.56 6.01
C LEU A 928 22.69 -39.16 7.50
N LYS A 929 22.12 -37.99 7.80
CA LYS A 929 21.85 -37.51 9.16
C LYS A 929 20.42 -36.93 9.25
N PRO A 930 19.70 -37.16 10.35
CA PRO A 930 20.04 -38.09 11.44
C PRO A 930 20.09 -39.54 10.93
N SER A 931 20.80 -40.44 11.60
CA SER A 931 21.01 -41.82 11.13
C SER A 931 19.74 -42.69 11.12
N THR A 932 18.67 -42.22 11.76
CA THR A 932 17.35 -42.88 11.82
C THR A 932 16.25 -41.83 11.59
N PRO A 933 16.19 -41.21 10.41
CA PRO A 933 15.27 -40.12 10.16
C PRO A 933 13.83 -40.63 10.12
N LYS A 934 12.91 -39.92 10.78
CA LYS A 934 11.48 -40.22 10.71
C LYS A 934 10.92 -39.53 9.48
N LEU A 935 10.79 -40.28 8.38
CA LEU A 935 10.23 -39.78 7.13
C LEU A 935 8.72 -39.85 7.13
N SER A 936 8.07 -38.77 6.69
CA SER A 936 6.66 -38.75 6.35
C SER A 936 6.46 -38.12 4.98
N VAL A 937 5.37 -38.52 4.33
CA VAL A 937 4.99 -38.01 3.01
C VAL A 937 3.56 -37.50 3.08
N SER A 938 3.35 -36.28 2.60
CA SER A 938 2.03 -35.73 2.33
C SER A 938 1.98 -35.21 0.88
N GLY A 939 0.85 -34.68 0.46
CA GLY A 939 0.69 -34.10 -0.86
C GLY A 939 -0.08 -32.80 -0.76
N TYR A 940 0.38 -31.81 -1.51
CA TYR A 940 -0.30 -30.53 -1.64
C TYR A 940 -0.47 -30.19 -3.13
N SER A 941 -1.57 -29.50 -3.44
CA SER A 941 -1.81 -28.97 -4.77
C SER A 941 -2.57 -27.69 -4.70
N HIS A 942 -2.29 -26.80 -5.66
CA HIS A 942 -3.13 -25.65 -5.96
C HIS A 942 -4.43 -26.06 -6.69
N LEU A 943 -4.69 -27.35 -6.95
CA LEU A 943 -5.93 -27.80 -7.59
C LEU A 943 -7.15 -27.37 -6.77
N GLY A 944 -7.99 -26.51 -7.38
CA GLY A 944 -9.14 -25.88 -6.74
C GLY A 944 -8.90 -24.43 -6.31
N PHE A 945 -7.68 -23.91 -6.45
CA PHE A 945 -7.30 -22.53 -6.25
C PHE A 945 -6.95 -21.88 -7.59
N ASP A 946 -7.70 -20.85 -8.00
CA ASP A 946 -7.19 -19.82 -8.90
C ASP A 946 -6.96 -18.55 -8.05
N GLU A 947 -5.88 -17.81 -8.27
CA GLU A 947 -5.57 -16.58 -7.51
C GLU A 947 -6.17 -15.33 -8.14
N PRO A 948 -6.40 -14.23 -7.39
CA PRO A 948 -6.86 -14.11 -5.99
C PRO A 948 -8.28 -13.49 -5.91
N ARG A 949 -9.00 -13.72 -4.79
CA ARG A 949 -10.25 -13.03 -4.34
C ARG A 949 -11.14 -12.47 -5.47
N GLY A 950 -12.22 -13.20 -5.79
CA GLY A 950 -13.19 -12.83 -6.83
C GLY A 950 -13.15 -13.74 -8.06
N ALA A 951 -14.20 -13.66 -8.90
CA ALA A 951 -14.55 -14.59 -9.98
C ALA A 951 -13.38 -15.14 -10.81
N LYS A 952 -13.06 -16.42 -10.59
CA LYS A 952 -11.76 -17.07 -10.85
C LYS A 952 -11.47 -17.50 -12.31
N TRP A 953 -12.07 -16.85 -13.31
CA TRP A 953 -11.91 -17.27 -14.73
C TRP A 953 -11.64 -16.15 -15.73
N TRP A 954 -11.66 -14.88 -15.31
CA TRP A 954 -11.55 -13.73 -16.23
C TRP A 954 -10.25 -13.74 -17.04
N TRP A 955 -9.15 -14.25 -16.48
CA TRP A 955 -7.86 -14.37 -17.18
C TRP A 955 -7.92 -15.29 -18.40
N ARG A 956 -8.86 -16.25 -18.43
CA ARG A 956 -9.11 -17.09 -19.62
C ARG A 956 -9.68 -16.25 -20.75
N GLY A 957 -10.57 -15.31 -20.39
CA GLY A 957 -11.05 -14.27 -21.28
C GLY A 957 -9.93 -13.34 -21.73
N ALA A 958 -8.89 -13.10 -20.93
CA ALA A 958 -7.73 -12.30 -21.34
C ALA A 958 -6.69 -13.08 -22.18
N ARG A 959 -6.89 -14.36 -22.49
CA ARG A 959 -5.92 -15.17 -23.26
C ARG A 959 -5.64 -14.64 -24.66
N TRP A 960 -6.60 -13.92 -25.24
CA TRP A 960 -6.44 -13.27 -26.54
C TRP A 960 -5.34 -12.20 -26.54
N THR A 961 -4.82 -11.78 -25.38
CA THR A 961 -3.73 -10.80 -25.28
C THR A 961 -2.32 -11.41 -25.37
N ALA A 962 -2.19 -12.74 -25.28
CA ALA A 962 -0.91 -13.44 -25.38
C ALA A 962 -0.61 -13.82 -26.85
N PRO A 963 0.67 -13.82 -27.29
CA PRO A 963 1.04 -14.31 -28.62
C PRO A 963 0.58 -15.75 -28.88
N ASP A 964 0.46 -16.12 -30.16
CA ASP A 964 0.15 -17.49 -30.54
C ASP A 964 1.20 -18.47 -30.00
N GLY A 965 0.74 -19.62 -29.50
CA GLY A 965 1.60 -20.64 -28.90
C GLY A 965 1.88 -20.44 -27.40
N THR A 966 1.64 -19.26 -26.83
CA THR A 966 1.82 -19.01 -25.39
C THR A 966 0.72 -19.70 -24.58
N ARG A 967 1.11 -20.51 -23.58
CA ARG A 967 0.17 -21.20 -22.69
C ARG A 967 0.04 -20.44 -21.37
N MET A 968 -1.06 -19.70 -21.24
CA MET A 968 -1.51 -19.21 -19.93
C MET A 968 -2.12 -20.36 -19.14
N THR A 969 -1.66 -20.55 -17.90
CA THR A 969 -2.13 -21.58 -16.99
C THR A 969 -2.66 -20.98 -15.69
N ALA A 970 -3.61 -21.67 -15.07
CA ALA A 970 -3.90 -21.51 -13.65
C ALA A 970 -2.73 -22.00 -12.79
N MET A 971 -2.80 -21.79 -11.48
CA MET A 971 -1.93 -22.46 -10.52
C MET A 971 -2.13 -23.99 -10.63
N ALA A 972 -1.28 -24.66 -11.40
CA ALA A 972 -1.35 -26.09 -11.65
C ALA A 972 -0.30 -26.87 -10.83
N GLU A 973 0.31 -26.20 -9.85
CA GLU A 973 1.33 -26.77 -9.00
C GLU A 973 0.76 -27.84 -8.09
N GLN A 974 1.40 -29.01 -8.16
CA GLN A 974 1.14 -30.12 -7.27
C GLN A 974 2.47 -30.81 -6.98
N ALA A 975 2.71 -31.04 -5.70
CA ALA A 975 3.93 -31.66 -5.22
C ALA A 975 3.61 -32.68 -4.12
N LEU A 976 4.52 -33.63 -3.97
CA LEU A 976 4.59 -34.47 -2.79
C LEU A 976 5.56 -33.82 -1.81
N THR A 977 5.13 -33.66 -0.57
CA THR A 977 5.93 -33.11 0.52
C THR A 977 6.64 -34.26 1.22
N LEU A 978 7.97 -34.29 1.18
CA LEU A 978 8.79 -35.13 2.04
C LEU A 978 9.15 -34.34 3.29
N ARG A 979 8.91 -34.93 4.46
CA ARG A 979 9.30 -34.36 5.74
C ARG A 979 10.18 -35.35 6.49
N ALA A 980 11.30 -34.86 7.02
CA ALA A 980 12.16 -35.62 7.93
C ALA A 980 12.23 -34.88 9.27
N HIS A 981 11.85 -35.57 10.34
CA HIS A 981 11.85 -35.00 11.68
C HIS A 981 13.12 -35.33 12.45
N ALA A 982 13.65 -34.37 13.21
CA ALA A 982 14.79 -34.55 14.11
C ALA A 982 14.57 -33.87 15.47
N GLU A 983 15.18 -34.46 16.50
CA GLU A 983 15.18 -33.93 17.86
C GLU A 983 16.03 -32.64 17.96
N PRO A 984 15.88 -31.83 19.02
CA PRO A 984 16.61 -30.56 19.16
C PRO A 984 18.12 -30.67 18.93
N GLY A 985 18.66 -29.74 18.14
CA GLY A 985 20.09 -29.63 17.83
C GLY A 985 20.66 -30.69 16.89
N GLN A 986 19.84 -31.61 16.37
CA GLN A 986 20.32 -32.61 15.41
C GLN A 986 20.46 -32.02 13.99
N PRO A 987 21.60 -32.23 13.32
CA PRO A 987 21.83 -31.74 11.96
C PRO A 987 21.21 -32.64 10.90
N TYR A 988 21.03 -32.10 9.69
CA TYR A 988 20.68 -32.87 8.50
C TYR A 988 21.86 -32.92 7.53
N PHE A 989 22.10 -34.09 6.94
CA PHE A 989 23.05 -34.27 5.85
C PHE A 989 22.39 -35.12 4.78
N ALA A 990 22.17 -34.54 3.61
CA ALA A 990 21.35 -35.13 2.56
C ALA A 990 21.99 -35.04 1.18
N VAL A 991 21.70 -36.02 0.34
CA VAL A 991 22.02 -36.03 -1.09
C VAL A 991 20.72 -36.10 -1.89
N LEU A 992 20.55 -35.14 -2.80
CA LEU A 992 19.46 -35.08 -3.76
C LEU A 992 20.05 -35.35 -5.14
N ALA A 993 19.67 -36.45 -5.78
CA ALA A 993 20.18 -36.83 -7.10
C ALA A 993 19.04 -36.86 -8.12
N ALA A 994 19.04 -35.91 -9.05
CA ALA A 994 18.11 -35.94 -10.18
C ALA A 994 18.57 -37.02 -11.17
N ARG A 995 17.63 -37.68 -11.83
CA ARG A 995 17.94 -38.61 -12.92
C ARG A 995 16.87 -38.58 -13.99
N ARG A 996 17.28 -38.73 -15.25
CA ARG A 996 16.32 -38.94 -16.34
C ARG A 996 15.52 -40.21 -16.08
N ARG A 997 14.22 -40.17 -16.39
CA ARG A 997 13.33 -41.33 -16.26
C ARG A 997 13.90 -42.55 -16.97
N GLY A 998 13.92 -43.68 -16.27
CA GLY A 998 14.47 -44.95 -16.76
C GLY A 998 15.97 -45.15 -16.52
N SER A 999 16.70 -44.12 -16.07
CA SER A 999 18.06 -44.28 -15.57
C SER A 999 18.08 -45.02 -14.23
N PRO A 1000 19.14 -45.79 -13.91
CA PRO A 1000 19.32 -46.40 -12.60
C PRO A 1000 19.28 -45.36 -11.47
N GLN A 1001 18.78 -45.77 -10.30
CA GLN A 1001 18.83 -44.95 -9.09
C GLN A 1001 20.27 -44.62 -8.70
N ALA A 1002 20.46 -43.47 -8.09
CA ALA A 1002 21.76 -43.10 -7.54
C ALA A 1002 22.16 -44.05 -6.38
N GLN A 1003 23.44 -44.40 -6.32
CA GLN A 1003 24.02 -45.09 -5.18
C GLN A 1003 24.73 -44.07 -4.30
N VAL A 1004 24.34 -44.01 -3.03
CA VAL A 1004 24.87 -43.07 -2.05
C VAL A 1004 25.43 -43.85 -0.86
N GLU A 1005 26.73 -43.72 -0.63
CA GLU A 1005 27.46 -44.41 0.43
C GLU A 1005 28.15 -43.39 1.34
N ALA A 1006 27.85 -43.40 2.64
CA ALA A 1006 28.54 -42.53 3.61
C ALA A 1006 30.03 -42.87 3.70
N GLN A 1007 30.87 -41.83 3.73
CA GLN A 1007 32.32 -41.90 3.86
C GLN A 1007 32.73 -41.13 5.12
N GLY A 1008 32.93 -41.83 6.24
CA GLY A 1008 33.20 -41.18 7.53
C GLY A 1008 31.96 -40.50 8.12
N GLU A 1009 32.17 -39.42 8.88
CA GLU A 1009 31.07 -38.72 9.57
C GLU A 1009 30.33 -37.71 8.67
N TRP A 1010 31.08 -36.97 7.86
CA TRP A 1010 30.61 -35.86 7.02
C TRP A 1010 31.12 -35.98 5.57
N GLY A 1011 31.16 -37.22 5.07
CA GLY A 1011 31.54 -37.49 3.69
C GLY A 1011 30.58 -38.47 3.02
N VAL A 1012 30.58 -38.45 1.69
CA VAL A 1012 29.69 -39.25 0.87
C VAL A 1012 30.32 -39.56 -0.49
N GLN A 1013 30.15 -40.80 -0.93
CA GLN A 1013 30.39 -41.26 -2.29
C GLN A 1013 29.04 -41.37 -3.01
N ILE A 1014 28.94 -40.74 -4.17
CA ILE A 1014 27.73 -40.66 -4.97
C ILE A 1014 28.04 -41.27 -6.33
N THR A 1015 27.22 -42.20 -6.81
CA THR A 1015 27.34 -42.77 -8.16
C THR A 1015 26.00 -42.66 -8.88
N THR A 1016 26.03 -42.03 -10.05
CA THR A 1016 24.86 -41.80 -10.93
C THR A 1016 25.15 -42.36 -12.32
N ALA A 1017 24.16 -42.32 -13.21
CA ALA A 1017 24.37 -42.65 -14.62
C ALA A 1017 25.32 -41.66 -15.35
N ALA A 1018 25.44 -40.42 -14.84
CA ALA A 1018 26.28 -39.38 -15.45
C ALA A 1018 27.74 -39.42 -14.98
N GLY A 1019 28.03 -40.14 -13.90
CA GLY A 1019 29.35 -40.20 -13.28
C GLY A 1019 29.27 -40.41 -11.77
N SER A 1020 30.38 -40.18 -11.08
CA SER A 1020 30.49 -40.34 -9.64
C SER A 1020 31.12 -39.11 -8.99
N ALA A 1021 30.77 -38.83 -7.74
CA ALA A 1021 31.42 -37.80 -6.95
C ALA A 1021 31.75 -38.28 -5.54
N THR A 1022 32.85 -37.78 -4.98
CA THR A 1022 33.16 -37.87 -3.55
C THR A 1022 33.10 -36.46 -2.97
N VAL A 1023 32.30 -36.27 -1.91
CA VAL A 1023 32.20 -35.00 -1.19
C VAL A 1023 32.54 -35.28 0.26
N SER A 1024 33.43 -34.50 0.87
CA SER A 1024 33.75 -34.60 2.29
C SER A 1024 34.05 -33.25 2.91
N THR A 1025 33.62 -33.08 4.16
CA THR A 1025 33.92 -31.91 5.00
C THR A 1025 34.19 -32.37 6.44
N GLU A 1026 34.50 -31.43 7.32
CA GLU A 1026 34.63 -31.62 8.76
C GLU A 1026 34.19 -30.35 9.49
N ALA A 1027 33.61 -30.49 10.70
CA ALA A 1027 33.25 -29.33 11.52
C ALA A 1027 34.50 -28.46 11.77
N PRO A 1028 34.44 -27.13 11.59
CA PRO A 1028 33.24 -26.28 11.54
C PRO A 1028 32.61 -26.06 10.13
N PHE A 1029 32.84 -26.97 9.16
CA PHE A 1029 32.24 -26.99 7.82
C PHE A 1029 32.63 -25.86 6.88
N GLU A 1030 33.74 -25.18 7.20
CA GLU A 1030 34.33 -24.11 6.40
C GLU A 1030 35.05 -24.61 5.14
N ARG A 1031 35.27 -25.92 5.00
CA ARG A 1031 36.05 -26.50 3.90
C ARG A 1031 35.45 -27.79 3.37
N TRP A 1032 35.33 -27.88 2.04
CA TRP A 1032 34.74 -29.00 1.34
C TRP A 1032 35.69 -29.51 0.27
N ALA A 1033 36.04 -30.80 0.34
CA ALA A 1033 36.73 -31.49 -0.73
C ALA A 1033 35.69 -32.16 -1.64
N VAL A 1034 35.72 -31.83 -2.93
CA VAL A 1034 34.77 -32.28 -3.94
C VAL A 1034 35.54 -32.86 -5.12
N ASP A 1035 35.44 -34.17 -5.31
CA ASP A 1035 36.00 -34.90 -6.45
C ASP A 1035 34.86 -35.36 -7.35
N VAL A 1036 34.72 -34.79 -8.56
CA VAL A 1036 33.72 -35.19 -9.56
C VAL A 1036 34.42 -35.92 -10.70
N GLN A 1037 33.93 -37.12 -11.04
CA GLN A 1037 34.41 -37.94 -12.14
C GLN A 1037 33.27 -38.19 -13.13
N THR A 1038 33.40 -37.67 -14.35
CA THR A 1038 32.43 -37.86 -15.43
C THR A 1038 33.12 -38.44 -16.67
N PRO A 1039 32.38 -38.85 -17.72
CA PRO A 1039 32.97 -39.22 -19.00
C PRO A 1039 33.83 -38.13 -19.65
N ARG A 1040 33.66 -36.85 -19.24
CA ARG A 1040 34.44 -35.72 -19.76
C ARG A 1040 35.75 -35.50 -19.01
N GLY A 1041 35.92 -36.07 -17.81
CA GLY A 1041 37.15 -35.93 -17.04
C GLY A 1041 36.94 -36.02 -15.53
N LYS A 1042 38.04 -35.82 -14.80
CA LYS A 1042 38.04 -35.68 -13.34
C LYS A 1042 38.24 -34.19 -12.98
N THR A 1043 37.38 -33.68 -12.10
CA THR A 1043 37.52 -32.36 -11.47
C THR A 1043 37.70 -32.57 -9.97
N SER A 1044 38.76 -32.02 -9.40
CA SER A 1044 39.03 -32.03 -7.97
C SER A 1044 39.03 -30.58 -7.49
N THR A 1045 38.04 -30.22 -6.69
CA THR A 1045 37.85 -28.86 -6.18
C THR A 1045 37.88 -28.88 -4.66
N CYS A 1046 38.61 -27.94 -4.08
CA CYS A 1046 38.52 -27.63 -2.66
C CYS A 1046 37.77 -26.31 -2.55
N VAL A 1047 36.56 -26.36 -1.99
CA VAL A 1047 35.79 -25.16 -1.69
C VAL A 1047 36.11 -24.74 -0.27
N GLU A 1048 36.51 -23.49 -0.09
CA GLU A 1048 36.71 -22.88 1.22
C GLU A 1048 35.66 -21.78 1.38
N GLU A 1049 35.15 -21.63 2.60
CA GLU A 1049 34.23 -20.56 2.98
C GLU A 1049 34.97 -19.22 2.95
N GLU A 1050 35.09 -18.63 1.76
CA GLU A 1050 35.64 -17.29 1.61
C GLU A 1050 34.55 -16.26 1.89
N TRP A 1051 34.70 -15.53 2.99
CA TRP A 1051 33.95 -14.31 3.26
C TRP A 1051 34.20 -13.30 2.13
N ARG A 1052 33.19 -13.08 1.28
CA ARG A 1052 33.16 -11.89 0.42
C ARG A 1052 32.37 -10.81 1.14
N GLN A 1053 33.09 -9.82 1.68
CA GLN A 1053 32.50 -8.57 2.17
C GLN A 1053 31.83 -7.79 1.05
#